data_AF-A0A8X6NRW5-F1
#
_entry.id   AF-A0A8X6NRW5-F1
#
_cell.length_a   1.000
_cell.length_b   1.000
_cell.length_c   1.000
_cell.angle_alpha   90.00
_cell.angle_beta   90.00
_cell.angle_gamma   90.00
#
_symmetry.space_group_name_H-M   'P 1'
#
loop_
_entity.id
_entity.type
_entity.pdbx_description
1 polymer ?
#
loop_
_entity_poly.entity_id
_entity_poly.type
_entity_poly.pdbx_seq_one_letter_code
_entity_poly.pdbx_strand_id
1 'polypeptide(L)'
;MSRCKAKINLSTISGPLEAFKLKLNLFAGQLDKNDLSHFPRLNSIPSVNEEKLKNYEDGLKRLHFAFERRFQNFNAIQVELDIFTMPFNLNCEAVKSDLQLELIELQSNNHLKQLFLNMPKLESYKSLSKHCRSNQTIKRVLSYSKLPLPHRELSTRKNLSNAVLIPLQQGNDLNLNLFSRNSSLPSKLNMDPSLDHHEYCSGGFDPEDIVISGIAGRFPECDNVGELKEALYNKKDCVIFRNNRFEKGDCNAPYDSCGIVKSLDKLDTTYFPINNSLANFMDPAARIHLEVAYEAIADAGYDASSLKGQKIGVFNAVTQEDSVKINTADESFINLHGVRTMHPNRTTYVMGFTGPSYVLDSACSSSGVALWTACQSLREGSIDAAVVSGCQLNLHPIMLTGYFGSGIATPTGNSRPFDANTDGMVRTEAITALFVQKAKNARRAYASLPSVLFYSAGFLVEGISVPSAFMLNKIITDTLQEANVDPDEIEYVEAHGTGTQVGDKIEANVLGETFCKNRKKPLLFGTIKSNVGHTEASSAICGIIKSILAFETNIIPPNIKYDTPNINAPYLVDGKLKLVTEPTPLSADYIPVNCLGFGGTLVQTLLKRNPIVKKSKSNDPTLPRLILYPATTEEGVNFVFEYIQNNSDLPEEFFALLDKLSFTEPLYKPFRGYALCQKGKSIITEVKNVSPTRRQIWFIANGMGSQWKGMGVEHMKIGVFAESMQRSSEILKRYGVDLFEILKGDDKDSQNERNVTRSFVGICAVQ
;
A
#
# COMPACT_ATOMS: atom_id res chain seq x y z
N MET A 1 -4.90 -61.91 1.13
CA MET A 1 -6.19 -62.54 0.76
C MET A 1 -7.16 -62.43 1.93
N SER A 2 -8.12 -61.50 1.87
CA SER A 2 -9.49 -61.64 2.41
C SER A 2 -10.25 -60.36 2.05
N ARG A 3 -11.31 -60.52 1.24
CA ARG A 3 -12.22 -59.44 0.86
C ARG A 3 -13.18 -59.17 2.02
N CYS A 4 -13.26 -57.93 2.49
CA CYS A 4 -14.46 -57.44 3.19
C CYS A 4 -15.10 -56.33 2.35
N LYS A 5 -16.31 -56.60 1.85
CA LYS A 5 -17.19 -55.62 1.22
C LYS A 5 -17.88 -54.82 2.32
N ALA A 6 -17.61 -53.51 2.42
CA ALA A 6 -18.51 -52.59 3.11
C ALA A 6 -19.53 -52.04 2.10
N LYS A 7 -20.82 -52.24 2.37
CA LYS A 7 -21.95 -51.64 1.65
C LYS A 7 -22.08 -50.17 2.08
N ILE A 8 -22.12 -49.25 1.12
CA ILE A 8 -22.60 -47.89 1.37
C ILE A 8 -24.14 -47.96 1.43
N ASN A 9 -24.72 -47.47 2.52
CA ASN A 9 -26.15 -47.48 2.79
C ASN A 9 -26.78 -46.19 2.21
N LEU A 10 -27.74 -46.33 1.29
CA LEU A 10 -28.41 -45.22 0.56
C LEU A 10 -29.40 -44.40 1.42
N SER A 11 -29.48 -44.65 2.73
CA SER A 11 -30.40 -43.97 3.64
C SER A 11 -29.92 -42.59 4.13
N THR A 12 -28.67 -42.19 3.87
CA THR A 12 -28.10 -40.92 4.32
C THR A 12 -28.40 -39.72 3.42
N ILE A 13 -28.99 -39.94 2.23
CA ILE A 13 -29.35 -38.87 1.28
C ILE A 13 -30.89 -38.71 1.14
N SER A 14 -31.68 -39.71 1.52
CA SER A 14 -33.14 -39.68 1.36
C SER A 14 -33.86 -38.78 2.37
N GLY A 15 -33.37 -38.70 3.62
CA GLY A 15 -34.02 -37.93 4.70
C GLY A 15 -34.16 -36.42 4.43
N PRO A 16 -33.09 -35.72 4.03
CA PRO A 16 -33.16 -34.27 3.74
C PRO A 16 -34.02 -33.94 2.51
N LEU A 17 -34.02 -34.81 1.51
CA LEU A 17 -34.78 -34.60 0.26
C LEU A 17 -36.28 -34.85 0.45
N GLU A 18 -36.66 -35.87 1.24
CA GLU A 18 -38.05 -36.11 1.66
C GLU A 18 -38.56 -34.96 2.54
N ALA A 19 -37.76 -34.48 3.50
CA ALA A 19 -38.13 -33.35 4.35
C ALA A 19 -38.34 -32.04 3.57
N PHE A 20 -37.57 -31.83 2.50
CA PHE A 20 -37.72 -30.67 1.61
C PHE A 20 -39.00 -30.78 0.75
N LYS A 21 -39.28 -31.97 0.20
CA LYS A 21 -40.52 -32.24 -0.54
C LYS A 21 -41.78 -32.09 0.34
N LEU A 22 -41.72 -32.56 1.58
CA LEU A 22 -42.83 -32.45 2.54
C LEU A 22 -43.13 -30.98 2.87
N LYS A 23 -42.08 -30.16 3.07
CA LYS A 23 -42.22 -28.70 3.32
C LYS A 23 -42.79 -27.96 2.12
N LEU A 24 -42.38 -28.32 0.89
CA LEU A 24 -42.93 -27.74 -0.34
C LEU A 24 -44.41 -28.10 -0.54
N ASN A 25 -44.80 -29.35 -0.26
CA ASN A 25 -46.20 -29.79 -0.37
C ASN A 25 -47.10 -29.17 0.72
N LEU A 26 -46.59 -29.01 1.95
CA LEU A 26 -47.27 -28.28 3.02
C LEU A 26 -47.47 -26.81 2.68
N PHE A 27 -46.45 -26.17 2.09
CA PHE A 27 -46.51 -24.77 1.67
C PHE A 27 -47.49 -24.55 0.51
N ALA A 28 -47.50 -25.44 -0.48
CA ALA A 28 -48.46 -25.42 -1.58
C ALA A 28 -49.92 -25.66 -1.10
N GLY A 29 -50.12 -26.62 -0.18
CA GLY A 29 -51.45 -26.90 0.39
C GLY A 29 -51.99 -25.83 1.34
N GLN A 30 -51.12 -24.98 1.92
CA GLN A 30 -51.53 -23.81 2.72
C GLN A 30 -51.87 -22.60 1.85
N LEU A 31 -51.18 -22.43 0.72
CA LEU A 31 -51.49 -21.42 -0.30
C LEU A 31 -52.86 -21.68 -0.95
N ASP A 32 -53.20 -22.93 -1.26
CA ASP A 32 -54.51 -23.30 -1.83
C ASP A 32 -55.70 -23.08 -0.86
N LYS A 33 -55.43 -22.94 0.45
CA LYS A 33 -56.45 -22.75 1.50
C LYS A 33 -56.56 -21.29 2.00
N ASN A 34 -55.75 -20.36 1.48
CA ASN A 34 -55.68 -18.97 1.93
C ASN A 34 -55.47 -18.78 3.45
N ASP A 35 -54.83 -19.74 4.14
CA ASP A 35 -54.50 -19.62 5.57
C ASP A 35 -53.04 -19.19 5.76
N LEU A 36 -52.83 -17.88 5.94
CA LEU A 36 -51.51 -17.24 6.09
C LEU A 36 -51.14 -16.97 7.57
N SER A 37 -51.89 -17.54 8.51
CA SER A 37 -51.73 -17.29 9.96
C SER A 37 -50.34 -17.64 10.53
N HIS A 38 -49.58 -18.52 9.85
CA HIS A 38 -48.22 -18.91 10.25
C HIS A 38 -47.09 -18.06 9.64
N PHE A 39 -47.40 -17.05 8.81
CA PHE A 39 -46.41 -16.18 8.17
C PHE A 39 -46.58 -14.71 8.60
N PRO A 40 -46.10 -14.32 9.80
CA PRO A 40 -46.38 -13.02 10.41
C PRO A 40 -45.91 -11.80 9.60
N ARG A 41 -44.95 -11.97 8.67
CA ARG A 41 -44.52 -10.90 7.75
C ARG A 41 -45.52 -10.63 6.61
N LEU A 42 -46.29 -11.61 6.16
CA LEU A 42 -47.25 -11.45 5.06
C LEU A 42 -48.56 -10.78 5.51
N ASN A 43 -48.94 -10.92 6.78
CA ASN A 43 -50.11 -10.25 7.38
C ASN A 43 -49.92 -8.73 7.60
N SER A 44 -48.76 -8.17 7.29
CA SER A 44 -48.44 -6.75 7.51
C SER A 44 -48.54 -5.87 6.25
N ILE A 45 -48.94 -6.44 5.11
CA ILE A 45 -48.95 -5.75 3.81
C ILE A 45 -50.41 -5.43 3.44
N PRO A 46 -50.82 -4.15 3.40
CA PRO A 46 -52.17 -3.78 3.03
C PRO A 46 -52.35 -3.94 1.51
N SER A 47 -53.12 -4.94 1.12
CA SER A 47 -53.44 -5.39 -0.25
C SER A 47 -52.26 -5.98 -1.04
N VAL A 48 -52.25 -7.32 -1.13
CA VAL A 48 -51.36 -8.04 -2.05
C VAL A 48 -51.97 -7.96 -3.46
N ASN A 49 -51.23 -7.36 -4.39
CA ASN A 49 -51.61 -7.30 -5.80
C ASN A 49 -51.60 -8.72 -6.41
N GLU A 50 -52.77 -9.22 -6.83
CA GLU A 50 -52.97 -10.55 -7.42
C GLU A 50 -52.01 -10.83 -8.59
N GLU A 51 -51.60 -9.82 -9.33
CA GLU A 51 -50.67 -9.92 -10.44
C GLU A 51 -49.25 -10.29 -9.97
N LYS A 52 -48.82 -9.82 -8.79
CA LYS A 52 -47.52 -10.20 -8.20
C LYS A 52 -47.54 -11.63 -7.67
N LEU A 53 -48.64 -12.06 -7.06
CA LEU A 53 -48.84 -13.45 -6.61
C LEU A 53 -48.78 -14.43 -7.80
N LYS A 54 -49.46 -14.09 -8.89
CA LYS A 54 -49.48 -14.89 -10.12
C LYS A 54 -48.10 -14.99 -10.80
N ASN A 55 -47.35 -13.90 -10.81
CA ASN A 55 -45.96 -13.89 -11.31
C ASN A 55 -45.01 -14.74 -10.44
N TYR A 56 -45.23 -14.77 -9.13
CA TYR A 56 -44.46 -15.61 -8.21
C TYR A 56 -44.78 -17.10 -8.37
N GLU A 57 -46.06 -17.42 -8.53
CA GLU A 57 -46.54 -18.77 -8.82
C GLU A 57 -45.99 -19.30 -10.16
N ASP A 58 -46.00 -18.48 -11.21
CA ASP A 58 -45.42 -18.81 -12.51
C ASP A 58 -43.89 -18.97 -12.44
N GLY A 59 -43.21 -18.20 -11.60
CA GLY A 59 -41.78 -18.33 -11.32
C GLY A 59 -41.44 -19.68 -10.68
N LEU A 60 -42.24 -20.09 -9.68
CA LEU A 60 -42.09 -21.36 -8.99
C LEU A 60 -42.40 -22.56 -9.91
N LYS A 61 -43.44 -22.47 -10.75
CA LYS A 61 -43.76 -23.50 -11.76
C LYS A 61 -42.64 -23.65 -12.79
N ARG A 62 -42.02 -22.55 -13.24
CA ARG A 62 -40.85 -22.60 -14.15
C ARG A 62 -39.63 -23.22 -13.49
N LEU A 63 -39.39 -22.92 -12.21
CA LEU A 63 -38.28 -23.50 -11.45
C LEU A 63 -38.48 -25.00 -11.25
N HIS A 64 -39.70 -25.42 -10.90
CA HIS A 64 -40.07 -26.83 -10.76
C HIS A 64 -39.91 -27.60 -12.08
N PHE A 65 -40.38 -27.03 -13.21
CA PHE A 65 -40.24 -27.63 -14.53
C PHE A 65 -38.77 -27.70 -15.00
N ALA A 66 -37.96 -26.67 -14.69
CA ALA A 66 -36.52 -26.69 -14.94
C ALA A 66 -35.79 -27.73 -14.10
N PHE A 67 -36.27 -27.97 -12.88
CA PHE A 67 -35.76 -29.00 -11.98
C PHE A 67 -36.09 -30.41 -12.51
N GLU A 68 -37.35 -30.69 -12.85
CA GLU A 68 -37.72 -32.00 -13.44
C GLU A 68 -36.96 -32.30 -14.73
N ARG A 69 -36.83 -31.31 -15.61
CA ARG A 69 -36.14 -31.47 -16.90
C ARG A 69 -34.63 -31.73 -16.76
N ARG A 70 -34.02 -31.27 -15.66
CA ARG A 70 -32.59 -31.45 -15.36
C ARG A 70 -32.28 -32.79 -14.70
N PHE A 71 -33.27 -33.42 -14.07
CA PHE A 71 -33.10 -34.68 -13.33
C PHE A 71 -33.72 -35.93 -13.99
N GLN A 72 -34.52 -35.79 -15.07
CA GLN A 72 -35.03 -36.94 -15.84
C GLN A 72 -33.96 -37.69 -16.67
N ASN A 73 -32.77 -37.13 -16.88
CA ASN A 73 -31.72 -37.75 -17.71
C ASN A 73 -30.64 -38.52 -16.92
N PHE A 74 -30.84 -38.78 -15.62
CA PHE A 74 -29.83 -39.40 -14.75
C PHE A 74 -29.67 -40.93 -14.89
N ASN A 75 -30.13 -41.54 -15.99
CA ASN A 75 -29.93 -42.97 -16.28
C ASN A 75 -28.97 -43.28 -17.45
N ALA A 76 -28.24 -42.28 -17.96
CA ALA A 76 -27.17 -42.56 -18.93
C ALA A 76 -25.95 -41.65 -18.70
N ILE A 77 -24.83 -42.31 -18.42
CA ILE A 77 -23.43 -41.85 -18.58
C ILE A 77 -22.72 -41.35 -17.30
N GLN A 78 -21.50 -41.89 -17.14
CA GLN A 78 -20.52 -41.72 -16.06
C GLN A 78 -19.96 -40.29 -15.94
N VAL A 79 -19.96 -39.82 -14.69
CA VAL A 79 -19.16 -38.82 -13.95
C VAL A 79 -18.18 -37.91 -14.72
N GLU A 80 -18.40 -36.60 -14.58
CA GLU A 80 -17.39 -35.61 -14.15
C GLU A 80 -18.14 -34.50 -13.38
N LEU A 81 -17.91 -34.39 -12.07
CA LEU A 81 -18.59 -33.48 -11.16
C LEU A 81 -17.66 -32.32 -10.82
N ASP A 82 -17.76 -31.24 -11.59
CA ASP A 82 -17.40 -29.90 -11.11
C ASP A 82 -18.64 -29.28 -10.45
N ILE A 83 -18.70 -29.34 -9.12
CA ILE A 83 -19.66 -28.56 -8.32
C ILE A 83 -18.89 -27.46 -7.61
N PHE A 84 -19.12 -26.25 -8.10
CA PHE A 84 -18.99 -25.00 -7.37
C PHE A 84 -19.69 -25.09 -6.01
N THR A 85 -18.94 -24.86 -4.95
CA THR A 85 -19.47 -24.64 -3.60
C THR A 85 -19.65 -23.15 -3.36
N MET A 86 -20.91 -22.77 -3.11
CA MET A 86 -21.31 -21.62 -2.30
C MET A 86 -21.77 -22.15 -0.92
N PRO A 87 -21.82 -21.30 0.11
CA PRO A 87 -21.27 -21.59 1.43
C PRO A 87 -22.32 -22.10 2.43
N PHE A 88 -21.91 -23.01 3.31
CA PHE A 88 -22.41 -23.10 4.68
C PHE A 88 -21.30 -23.63 5.58
N ASN A 89 -20.88 -22.82 6.55
CA ASN A 89 -20.05 -23.25 7.67
C ASN A 89 -20.90 -24.12 8.62
N LEU A 90 -20.43 -25.34 8.88
CA LEU A 90 -20.70 -26.07 10.11
C LEU A 90 -19.36 -26.55 10.63
N ASN A 91 -18.99 -26.01 11.79
CA ASN A 91 -17.74 -26.21 12.48
C ASN A 91 -17.79 -27.55 13.25
N CYS A 92 -16.75 -28.37 13.17
CA CYS A 92 -16.44 -29.39 14.18
C CYS A 92 -14.92 -29.65 14.16
N GLU A 93 -14.24 -29.13 15.18
CA GLU A 93 -12.88 -29.49 15.57
C GLU A 93 -12.80 -30.98 15.91
N ALA A 94 -11.77 -31.68 15.39
CA ALA A 94 -11.05 -32.73 16.10
C ALA A 94 -9.86 -33.23 15.27
N VAL A 95 -8.65 -33.01 15.83
CA VAL A 95 -7.53 -33.97 15.83
C VAL A 95 -6.81 -34.07 14.47
N LYS A 96 -5.78 -33.22 14.18
CA LYS A 96 -4.34 -33.49 14.47
C LYS A 96 -4.06 -34.99 14.47
N SER A 97 -3.27 -35.59 13.60
CA SER A 97 -1.88 -35.29 13.22
C SER A 97 -1.46 -36.52 12.41
N ASP A 98 -0.69 -36.32 11.34
CA ASP A 98 0.25 -37.29 10.70
C ASP A 98 0.40 -36.99 9.20
N LEU A 99 0.64 -35.72 8.86
CA LEU A 99 1.10 -35.33 7.54
C LEU A 99 2.35 -34.45 7.68
N GLN A 100 3.39 -35.07 8.24
CA GLN A 100 4.75 -34.74 7.91
C GLN A 100 5.52 -36.05 7.74
N LEU A 101 5.83 -36.38 6.48
CA LEU A 101 7.15 -36.73 5.97
C LEU A 101 7.07 -37.78 4.87
N GLU A 102 7.69 -37.37 3.75
CA GLU A 102 8.28 -38.16 2.68
C GLU A 102 7.30 -38.94 1.77
N LEU A 103 7.03 -38.42 0.58
CA LEU A 103 7.87 -38.63 -0.62
C LEU A 103 8.20 -40.11 -0.81
N ILE A 104 7.61 -40.71 -1.85
CA ILE A 104 8.29 -41.36 -2.98
C ILE A 104 7.20 -42.08 -3.81
N GLU A 105 7.34 -42.05 -5.15
CA GLU A 105 6.49 -42.68 -6.18
C GLU A 105 5.30 -41.92 -6.80
N LEU A 106 5.42 -40.64 -7.15
CA LEU A 106 4.66 -40.11 -8.31
C LEU A 106 5.50 -39.25 -9.28
N GLN A 107 6.82 -39.48 -9.31
CA GLN A 107 7.61 -39.32 -10.54
C GLN A 107 7.59 -40.65 -11.30
N SER A 108 6.52 -40.93 -12.07
CA SER A 108 6.58 -41.78 -13.29
C SER A 108 5.17 -42.17 -13.78
N ASN A 109 4.62 -41.44 -14.76
CA ASN A 109 4.05 -42.05 -15.97
C ASN A 109 3.52 -41.05 -17.02
N ASN A 110 4.43 -40.62 -17.89
CA ASN A 110 4.39 -40.59 -19.37
C ASN A 110 3.10 -40.86 -20.19
N HIS A 111 1.90 -40.38 -19.82
CA HIS A 111 0.73 -40.52 -20.72
C HIS A 111 0.10 -39.22 -21.27
N LEU A 112 0.32 -38.06 -20.65
CA LEU A 112 -0.23 -36.78 -21.16
C LEU A 112 0.70 -36.02 -22.13
N LYS A 113 1.98 -36.44 -22.23
CA LYS A 113 2.98 -35.81 -23.12
C LYS A 113 2.91 -36.32 -24.57
N GLN A 114 2.17 -37.40 -24.86
CA GLN A 114 2.03 -37.95 -26.22
C GLN A 114 0.75 -37.54 -26.97
N LEU A 115 -0.25 -36.95 -26.32
CA LEU A 115 -1.50 -36.53 -26.98
C LEU A 115 -1.43 -35.15 -27.65
N PHE A 116 -0.46 -34.30 -27.28
CA PHE A 116 -0.31 -32.96 -27.84
C PHE A 116 0.62 -32.85 -29.06
N LEU A 117 1.30 -33.93 -29.45
CA LEU A 117 2.31 -33.89 -30.51
C LEU A 117 1.82 -34.34 -31.90
N ASN A 118 0.56 -34.75 -32.08
CA ASN A 118 0.10 -35.33 -33.35
C ASN A 118 -1.31 -34.89 -33.82
N MET A 119 -1.57 -33.59 -34.01
CA MET A 119 -2.65 -33.19 -34.94
C MET A 119 -2.29 -32.00 -35.85
N PRO A 120 -2.76 -31.99 -37.11
CA PRO A 120 -2.18 -31.23 -38.22
C PRO A 120 -2.74 -29.80 -38.33
N LYS A 121 -1.90 -28.88 -38.81
CA LYS A 121 -2.30 -27.54 -39.26
C LYS A 121 -3.34 -27.63 -40.39
N LEU A 122 -4.44 -26.90 -40.27
CA LEU A 122 -5.41 -26.70 -41.36
C LEU A 122 -5.84 -25.24 -41.44
N GLU A 123 -5.13 -24.51 -42.31
CA GLU A 123 -5.67 -23.39 -43.08
C GLU A 123 -6.85 -23.91 -43.92
N SER A 124 -8.04 -23.31 -43.79
CA SER A 124 -9.10 -23.17 -44.82
C SER A 124 -10.49 -22.93 -44.19
N TYR A 125 -10.92 -21.67 -44.10
CA TYR A 125 -12.34 -21.34 -43.90
C TYR A 125 -12.82 -20.40 -45.01
N LYS A 126 -13.02 -20.96 -46.21
CA LYS A 126 -13.79 -20.40 -47.32
C LYS A 126 -14.73 -21.49 -47.88
N SER A 127 -15.67 -22.04 -47.10
CA SER A 127 -16.81 -22.81 -47.67
C SER A 127 -17.89 -23.27 -46.67
N LEU A 128 -18.16 -22.58 -45.55
CA LEU A 128 -19.33 -22.92 -44.69
C LEU A 128 -20.34 -21.78 -44.53
N SER A 129 -20.41 -20.90 -45.53
CA SER A 129 -21.56 -20.04 -45.78
C SER A 129 -22.60 -20.76 -46.66
N LYS A 130 -23.45 -21.62 -46.08
CA LYS A 130 -24.77 -21.92 -46.70
C LYS A 130 -25.79 -22.71 -45.86
N HIS A 131 -25.48 -23.20 -44.66
CA HIS A 131 -26.42 -24.06 -43.91
C HIS A 131 -26.58 -23.70 -42.43
N CYS A 132 -26.90 -22.43 -42.14
CA CYS A 132 -27.48 -22.01 -40.85
C CYS A 132 -28.32 -20.74 -41.04
N ARG A 133 -29.30 -20.78 -41.94
CA ARG A 133 -30.40 -19.81 -42.02
C ARG A 133 -31.68 -20.47 -41.49
N SER A 134 -31.70 -20.78 -40.19
CA SER A 134 -32.94 -21.05 -39.45
C SER A 134 -32.61 -21.32 -37.98
N ASN A 135 -32.35 -20.27 -37.18
CA ASN A 135 -32.65 -20.37 -35.76
C ASN A 135 -32.85 -18.97 -35.15
N GLN A 136 -34.01 -18.78 -34.52
CA GLN A 136 -34.61 -17.48 -34.19
C GLN A 136 -34.06 -16.86 -32.89
N THR A 137 -32.88 -17.28 -32.42
CA THR A 137 -32.37 -16.94 -31.08
C THR A 137 -31.40 -15.75 -31.07
N ILE A 138 -30.89 -15.31 -32.23
CA ILE A 138 -29.96 -14.15 -32.33
C ILE A 138 -30.69 -12.90 -32.84
N LYS A 139 -31.83 -12.58 -32.21
CA LYS A 139 -32.49 -11.26 -32.33
C LYS A 139 -32.94 -10.67 -30.98
N ARG A 140 -32.68 -11.35 -29.86
CA ARG A 140 -33.08 -10.90 -28.51
C ARG A 140 -31.97 -10.28 -27.65
N VAL A 141 -30.73 -10.26 -28.12
CA VAL A 141 -29.60 -9.66 -27.36
C VAL A 141 -29.29 -8.22 -27.78
N LEU A 142 -29.91 -7.71 -28.86
CA LEU A 142 -29.68 -6.34 -29.37
C LEU A 142 -30.82 -5.35 -29.08
N SER A 143 -31.71 -5.63 -28.12
CA SER A 143 -32.88 -4.78 -27.82
C SER A 143 -32.94 -4.17 -26.41
N TYR A 144 -31.87 -4.22 -25.62
CA TYR A 144 -31.83 -3.59 -24.28
C TYR A 144 -30.88 -2.38 -24.17
N SER A 145 -30.78 -1.59 -25.23
CA SER A 145 -30.06 -0.30 -25.21
C SER A 145 -30.88 0.84 -25.79
N LYS A 146 -32.13 1.01 -25.33
CA LYS A 146 -32.88 2.28 -25.51
C LYS A 146 -33.87 2.48 -24.37
N LEU A 147 -33.67 3.53 -23.57
CA LEU A 147 -34.67 4.47 -23.03
C LEU A 147 -33.96 5.54 -22.14
N PRO A 148 -34.53 6.74 -21.89
CA PRO A 148 -34.09 7.99 -22.52
C PRO A 148 -33.49 9.04 -21.57
N LEU A 149 -32.66 9.94 -22.10
CA LEU A 149 -32.28 11.20 -21.44
C LEU A 149 -33.29 12.32 -21.79
N PRO A 150 -33.58 13.25 -20.86
CA PRO A 150 -34.55 14.32 -21.08
C PRO A 150 -34.00 15.44 -21.97
N HIS A 151 -34.86 15.93 -22.85
CA HIS A 151 -34.62 17.06 -23.75
C HIS A 151 -34.41 18.37 -22.99
N ARG A 152 -33.34 19.10 -23.33
CA ARG A 152 -33.37 20.57 -23.41
C ARG A 152 -32.51 21.02 -24.58
N GLU A 153 -33.17 21.69 -25.52
CA GLU A 153 -32.57 22.32 -26.70
C GLU A 153 -31.57 23.40 -26.29
N LEU A 154 -30.43 23.46 -26.98
CA LEU A 154 -29.79 24.72 -27.37
C LEU A 154 -28.89 24.44 -28.58
N SER A 155 -29.21 25.14 -29.65
CA SER A 155 -28.56 25.17 -30.94
C SER A 155 -27.19 25.87 -30.84
N THR A 156 -26.16 25.30 -31.46
CA THR A 156 -25.37 25.92 -32.56
C THR A 156 -24.15 25.08 -32.91
N ARG A 157 -23.91 24.96 -34.22
CA ARG A 157 -22.77 24.28 -34.85
C ARG A 157 -21.46 25.04 -34.59
N LYS A 158 -20.37 24.33 -34.28
CA LYS A 158 -19.17 24.19 -35.14
C LYS A 158 -18.00 23.52 -34.41
N ASN A 159 -17.30 22.67 -35.17
CA ASN A 159 -15.91 22.22 -35.03
C ASN A 159 -15.56 21.24 -33.91
N LEU A 160 -15.58 19.94 -34.24
CA LEU A 160 -14.64 18.94 -33.72
C LEU A 160 -14.33 17.93 -34.83
N SER A 161 -13.28 18.23 -35.60
CA SER A 161 -12.54 17.25 -36.39
C SER A 161 -11.35 16.76 -35.57
N ASN A 162 -11.16 15.44 -35.55
CA ASN A 162 -10.03 14.66 -34.98
C ASN A 162 -10.28 14.00 -33.61
N ALA A 163 -11.16 12.99 -33.61
CA ALA A 163 -11.01 11.85 -32.71
C ALA A 163 -10.28 10.74 -33.49
N VAL A 164 -9.03 10.47 -33.12
CA VAL A 164 -8.27 9.31 -33.63
C VAL A 164 -8.72 8.10 -32.83
N LEU A 165 -9.48 7.21 -33.48
CA LEU A 165 -9.76 5.86 -33.00
C LEU A 165 -8.47 5.04 -33.07
N ILE A 166 -7.95 4.60 -31.93
CA ILE A 166 -6.88 3.59 -31.85
C ILE A 166 -7.54 2.21 -32.01
N PRO A 167 -7.24 1.43 -33.06
CA PRO A 167 -7.68 0.04 -33.13
C PRO A 167 -6.76 -0.83 -32.26
N LEU A 168 -7.36 -1.64 -31.39
CA LEU A 168 -6.71 -2.79 -30.75
C LEU A 168 -6.26 -3.76 -31.85
N GLN A 169 -4.95 -3.80 -32.14
CA GLN A 169 -4.38 -4.86 -32.97
C GLN A 169 -4.23 -6.13 -32.14
N GLN A 170 -4.90 -7.19 -32.61
CA GLN A 170 -4.70 -8.57 -32.21
C GLN A 170 -3.21 -8.93 -32.35
N GLY A 171 -2.62 -9.43 -31.26
CA GLY A 171 -1.29 -10.00 -31.26
C GLY A 171 -1.23 -11.23 -32.16
N ASN A 172 -0.37 -11.17 -33.16
CA ASN A 172 0.17 -12.36 -33.79
C ASN A 172 1.42 -12.78 -33.00
N ASP A 173 1.38 -14.02 -32.52
CA ASP A 173 2.52 -14.75 -31.98
C ASP A 173 3.70 -14.72 -32.97
N LEU A 174 4.81 -14.13 -32.53
CA LEU A 174 6.13 -14.37 -33.10
C LEU A 174 6.99 -15.01 -32.02
N ASN A 175 7.12 -16.33 -32.16
CA ASN A 175 8.10 -17.17 -31.49
C ASN A 175 9.50 -16.51 -31.55
N LEU A 176 9.99 -16.03 -30.40
CA LEU A 176 11.39 -15.69 -30.17
C LEU A 176 12.02 -16.71 -29.22
N ASN A 177 12.03 -17.97 -29.66
CA ASN A 177 12.98 -18.97 -29.21
C ASN A 177 13.87 -19.28 -30.40
N LEU A 178 15.00 -18.58 -30.51
CA LEU A 178 16.20 -18.93 -31.28
C LEU A 178 17.15 -17.72 -31.26
N PHE A 179 17.93 -17.56 -30.20
CA PHE A 179 19.31 -17.06 -30.21
C PHE A 179 19.92 -17.23 -28.81
N SER A 180 20.02 -18.50 -28.37
CA SER A 180 21.08 -18.88 -27.44
C SER A 180 22.38 -18.96 -28.23
N ARG A 181 23.15 -17.86 -28.24
CA ARG A 181 24.57 -17.93 -28.57
C ARG A 181 25.36 -17.24 -27.48
N ASN A 182 26.12 -18.08 -26.79
CA ASN A 182 27.27 -17.76 -25.98
C ASN A 182 28.00 -16.51 -26.50
N SER A 183 27.92 -15.42 -25.76
CA SER A 183 28.99 -14.44 -25.71
C SER A 183 29.31 -14.18 -24.24
N SER A 184 30.34 -14.89 -23.78
CA SER A 184 31.08 -14.58 -22.57
C SER A 184 31.70 -13.18 -22.74
N LEU A 185 31.00 -12.15 -22.26
CA LEU A 185 31.63 -10.87 -21.96
C LEU A 185 32.57 -11.09 -20.77
N PRO A 186 33.84 -10.63 -20.83
CA PRO A 186 34.81 -10.88 -19.78
C PRO A 186 34.32 -10.26 -18.47
N SER A 187 34.21 -11.13 -17.47
CA SER A 187 34.07 -10.77 -16.08
C SER A 187 35.29 -9.99 -15.61
N LYS A 188 35.02 -8.98 -14.76
CA LYS A 188 35.96 -8.07 -14.07
C LYS A 188 36.36 -6.79 -14.83
N LEU A 189 35.42 -5.85 -14.86
CA LEU A 189 35.74 -4.50 -14.38
C LEU A 189 35.77 -4.57 -12.85
N ASN A 190 36.97 -4.69 -12.27
CA ASN A 190 37.19 -4.46 -10.84
C ASN A 190 37.06 -2.96 -10.58
N MET A 191 35.83 -2.46 -10.56
CA MET A 191 35.41 -1.43 -9.63
C MET A 191 34.61 -2.22 -8.61
N ASP A 192 35.09 -2.33 -7.37
CA ASP A 192 34.27 -2.91 -6.30
C ASP A 192 33.21 -1.85 -5.93
N PRO A 193 31.94 -1.98 -6.37
CA PRO A 193 30.89 -1.02 -6.05
C PRO A 193 30.21 -1.40 -4.73
N SER A 194 30.66 -2.49 -4.09
CA SER A 194 29.96 -3.12 -2.97
C SER A 194 30.46 -2.62 -1.61
N LEU A 195 31.64 -2.02 -1.53
CA LEU A 195 32.19 -1.55 -0.25
C LEU A 195 31.70 -0.16 0.17
N ASP A 196 31.33 0.73 -0.76
CA ASP A 196 30.97 2.12 -0.43
C ASP A 196 29.50 2.47 -0.67
N HIS A 197 28.66 1.59 -1.24
CA HIS A 197 27.24 1.88 -1.47
C HIS A 197 26.29 1.17 -0.50
N HIS A 198 26.66 0.02 0.06
CA HIS A 198 25.77 -0.73 0.96
C HIS A 198 25.58 -0.06 2.32
N GLU A 199 26.62 0.57 2.89
CA GLU A 199 26.54 1.24 4.19
C GLU A 199 25.56 2.42 4.18
N TYR A 200 25.53 3.21 3.09
CA TYR A 200 24.63 4.36 2.95
C TYR A 200 23.18 3.96 2.66
N CYS A 201 22.98 2.87 1.92
CA CYS A 201 21.66 2.37 1.54
C CYS A 201 20.94 1.70 2.72
N SER A 202 21.68 0.96 3.57
CA SER A 202 21.11 0.27 4.74
C SER A 202 20.85 1.17 5.94
N GLY A 203 21.30 2.44 5.93
CA GLY A 203 21.25 3.29 7.11
C GLY A 203 22.18 2.81 8.23
N GLY A 204 23.23 2.04 7.94
CA GLY A 204 24.13 1.51 8.97
C GLY A 204 23.52 0.42 9.87
N PHE A 205 22.32 -0.08 9.51
CA PHE A 205 21.70 -1.24 10.14
C PHE A 205 22.34 -2.55 9.68
N ASP A 206 22.10 -3.64 10.43
CA ASP A 206 22.47 -4.97 9.98
C ASP A 206 21.73 -5.28 8.65
N PRO A 207 22.39 -5.85 7.63
CA PRO A 207 21.76 -6.22 6.36
C PRO A 207 20.42 -6.98 6.47
N GLU A 208 20.23 -7.78 7.52
CA GLU A 208 19.01 -8.57 7.75
C GLU A 208 17.97 -7.88 8.64
N ASP A 209 18.29 -6.72 9.23
CA ASP A 209 17.32 -5.91 9.97
C ASP A 209 16.14 -5.53 9.07
N ILE A 210 14.94 -5.57 9.61
CA ILE A 210 13.75 -5.05 8.93
C ILE A 210 13.68 -3.55 9.19
N VAL A 211 13.57 -2.77 8.12
CA VAL A 211 13.52 -1.31 8.17
C VAL A 211 12.23 -0.77 7.58
N ILE A 212 11.76 0.34 8.15
CA ILE A 212 10.77 1.21 7.52
C ILE A 212 11.54 2.11 6.57
N SER A 213 11.35 1.88 5.28
CA SER A 213 12.06 2.59 4.22
C SER A 213 11.26 3.72 3.58
N GLY A 214 9.93 3.68 3.67
CA GLY A 214 9.06 4.72 3.16
C GLY A 214 7.79 4.88 3.98
N ILE A 215 7.28 6.11 4.06
CA ILE A 215 6.08 6.48 4.81
C ILE A 215 5.17 7.39 3.99
N ALA A 216 3.86 7.21 4.10
CA ALA A 216 2.87 8.09 3.47
C ALA A 216 1.54 8.08 4.22
N GLY A 217 0.72 9.11 4.01
CA GLY A 217 -0.65 9.11 4.49
C GLY A 217 -1.44 10.38 4.22
N ARG A 218 -2.76 10.22 4.34
CA ARG A 218 -3.76 11.29 4.47
C ARG A 218 -4.30 11.27 5.89
N PHE A 219 -4.30 12.41 6.54
CA PHE A 219 -4.73 12.58 7.93
C PHE A 219 -5.79 13.69 8.01
N PRO A 220 -6.42 13.88 9.17
CA PRO A 220 -7.29 15.03 9.37
C PRO A 220 -6.53 16.32 9.10
N GLU A 221 -7.10 17.19 8.26
CA GLU A 221 -6.50 18.47 7.85
C GLU A 221 -5.12 18.41 7.18
N CYS A 222 -4.60 17.23 6.84
CA CYS A 222 -3.25 17.07 6.28
C CYS A 222 -3.25 16.10 5.09
N ASP A 223 -2.85 16.56 3.90
CA ASP A 223 -2.83 15.74 2.68
C ASP A 223 -1.53 14.91 2.54
N ASN A 224 -0.56 15.07 3.43
CA ASN A 224 0.69 14.31 3.40
C ASN A 224 1.40 14.35 4.77
N VAL A 225 2.48 13.57 4.89
CA VAL A 225 3.30 13.50 6.13
C VAL A 225 3.99 14.84 6.43
N GLY A 226 4.33 15.63 5.42
CA GLY A 226 4.90 16.97 5.60
C GLY A 226 3.92 17.93 6.27
N GLU A 227 2.67 17.98 5.82
CA GLU A 227 1.60 18.75 6.46
C GLU A 227 1.29 18.25 7.87
N LEU A 228 1.31 16.92 8.09
CA LEU A 228 1.16 16.35 9.42
C LEU A 228 2.28 16.81 10.35
N LYS A 229 3.54 16.78 9.88
CA LYS A 229 4.70 17.26 10.64
C LYS A 229 4.47 18.71 11.09
N GLU A 230 4.13 19.60 10.16
CA GLU A 230 3.84 21.00 10.48
C GLU A 230 2.68 21.16 11.47
N ALA A 231 1.61 20.39 11.31
CA ALA A 231 0.48 20.41 12.23
C ALA A 231 0.89 19.98 13.66
N LEU A 232 1.69 18.92 13.80
CA LEU A 232 2.12 18.40 15.09
C LEU A 232 3.03 19.41 15.83
N TYR A 233 4.06 19.96 15.16
CA TYR A 233 4.97 20.90 15.80
C TYR A 233 4.33 22.25 16.13
N ASN A 234 3.34 22.68 15.34
CA ASN A 234 2.59 23.91 15.60
C ASN A 234 1.39 23.70 16.55
N LYS A 235 1.29 22.56 17.24
CA LYS A 235 0.20 22.24 18.17
C LYS A 235 -1.20 22.40 17.56
N LYS A 236 -1.34 22.10 16.27
CA LYS A 236 -2.62 22.21 15.57
C LYS A 236 -3.55 21.10 16.02
N ASP A 237 -4.78 21.47 16.36
CA ASP A 237 -5.90 20.54 16.49
C ASP A 237 -6.50 20.28 15.10
N CYS A 238 -6.38 19.04 14.63
CA CYS A 238 -6.92 18.62 13.34
C CYS A 238 -8.32 18.00 13.46
N VAL A 239 -8.87 17.90 14.68
CA VAL A 239 -10.23 17.39 14.93
C VAL A 239 -11.24 18.52 14.73
N ILE A 240 -11.53 18.85 13.48
CA ILE A 240 -12.47 19.92 13.11
C ILE A 240 -13.83 19.31 12.76
N PHE A 241 -14.90 19.82 13.39
CA PHE A 241 -16.29 19.41 13.13
C PHE A 241 -16.82 20.01 11.83
N ARG A 242 -17.43 19.18 10.99
CA ARG A 242 -18.05 19.55 9.71
C ARG A 242 -19.27 18.68 9.43
N ASN A 243 -20.33 19.27 8.88
CA ASN A 243 -21.58 18.59 8.51
C ASN A 243 -21.54 17.95 7.11
N ASN A 244 -20.38 17.44 6.66
CA ASN A 244 -20.18 16.97 5.28
C ASN A 244 -20.08 15.44 5.12
N ARG A 245 -20.02 14.66 6.21
CA ARG A 245 -20.19 13.19 6.17
C ARG A 245 -21.56 12.79 6.72
N PHE A 246 -21.87 13.33 7.89
CA PHE A 246 -23.13 13.19 8.60
C PHE A 246 -23.28 14.39 9.55
N GLU A 247 -24.52 14.65 9.95
CA GLU A 247 -24.87 15.79 10.80
C GLU A 247 -25.19 15.35 12.22
N LYS A 248 -25.09 16.28 13.16
CA LYS A 248 -25.61 16.11 14.51
C LYS A 248 -27.08 15.69 14.45
N GLY A 249 -27.42 14.61 15.17
CA GLY A 249 -28.74 13.99 15.20
C GLY A 249 -28.83 12.71 14.38
N ASP A 250 -28.00 12.55 13.34
CA ASP A 250 -27.99 11.33 12.53
C ASP A 250 -27.62 10.12 13.37
N CYS A 251 -28.50 9.11 13.40
CA CYS A 251 -28.35 7.93 14.27
C CYS A 251 -28.03 8.29 15.75
N ASN A 252 -28.59 9.42 16.24
CA ASN A 252 -28.33 10.01 17.55
C ASN A 252 -26.89 10.52 17.77
N ALA A 253 -26.16 10.88 16.70
CA ALA A 253 -24.85 11.51 16.83
C ALA A 253 -24.97 12.84 17.61
N PRO A 254 -24.18 13.07 18.67
CA PRO A 254 -24.26 14.28 19.49
C PRO A 254 -23.59 15.50 18.84
N TYR A 255 -22.79 15.27 17.79
CA TYR A 255 -22.05 16.27 17.04
C TYR A 255 -21.92 15.86 15.57
N ASP A 256 -21.52 16.80 14.72
CA ASP A 256 -21.22 16.56 13.30
C ASP A 256 -19.96 15.70 13.12
N SER A 257 -19.73 15.14 11.94
CA SER A 257 -18.48 14.43 11.66
C SER A 257 -17.24 15.29 11.94
N CYS A 258 -16.16 14.69 12.44
CA CYS A 258 -14.96 15.41 12.82
C CYS A 258 -13.67 14.68 12.45
N GLY A 259 -12.59 15.45 12.34
CA GLY A 259 -11.26 14.95 11.99
C GLY A 259 -11.29 14.12 10.70
N ILE A 260 -11.60 14.78 9.59
CA ILE A 260 -11.82 14.12 8.29
C ILE A 260 -10.65 14.35 7.33
N VAL A 261 -10.44 13.42 6.41
CA VAL A 261 -9.52 13.66 5.28
C VAL A 261 -10.14 14.68 4.33
N LYS A 262 -9.31 15.54 3.73
CA LYS A 262 -9.79 16.71 2.97
C LYS A 262 -10.53 16.36 1.67
N SER A 263 -10.05 15.36 0.94
CA SER A 263 -10.61 14.97 -0.38
C SER A 263 -10.93 13.48 -0.42
N LEU A 264 -12.11 13.13 -0.95
CA LEU A 264 -12.54 11.73 -1.16
C LEU A 264 -12.75 11.37 -2.63
N ASP A 265 -12.79 12.38 -3.49
CA ASP A 265 -13.26 12.35 -4.88
C ASP A 265 -12.12 12.29 -5.91
N LYS A 266 -10.87 12.22 -5.44
CA LYS A 266 -9.67 12.22 -6.27
C LYS A 266 -9.13 10.81 -6.49
N LEU A 267 -8.61 10.57 -7.70
CA LEU A 267 -7.73 9.45 -8.05
C LEU A 267 -7.05 9.80 -9.38
N ASP A 268 -5.74 9.65 -9.49
CA ASP A 268 -5.04 9.76 -10.78
C ASP A 268 -5.26 8.50 -11.65
N THR A 269 -6.35 8.49 -12.42
CA THR A 269 -6.70 7.38 -13.33
C THR A 269 -5.82 7.32 -14.60
N THR A 270 -4.92 8.29 -14.79
CA THR A 270 -3.93 8.25 -15.87
C THR A 270 -2.71 7.46 -15.43
N TYR A 271 -2.23 7.73 -14.21
CA TYR A 271 -1.13 6.98 -13.60
C TYR A 271 -1.53 5.55 -13.25
N PHE A 272 -2.64 5.39 -12.52
CA PHE A 272 -3.21 4.08 -12.23
C PHE A 272 -4.14 3.69 -13.38
N PRO A 273 -3.84 2.64 -14.18
CA PRO A 273 -4.63 2.27 -15.36
C PRO A 273 -6.01 1.68 -15.01
N ILE A 274 -6.84 2.50 -14.39
CA ILE A 274 -8.18 2.20 -13.89
C ILE A 274 -9.15 3.03 -14.72
N ASN A 275 -10.13 2.37 -15.32
CA ASN A 275 -11.16 3.04 -16.11
C ASN A 275 -11.94 4.07 -15.24
N ASN A 276 -12.24 5.26 -15.77
CA ASN A 276 -12.97 6.30 -15.03
C ASN A 276 -14.33 5.84 -14.48
N SER A 277 -15.07 5.01 -15.25
CA SER A 277 -16.33 4.43 -14.77
C SER A 277 -16.07 3.57 -13.53
N LEU A 278 -15.05 2.71 -13.59
CA LEU A 278 -14.64 1.88 -12.47
C LEU A 278 -14.20 2.72 -11.26
N ALA A 279 -13.39 3.76 -11.48
CA ALA A 279 -12.91 4.64 -10.41
C ALA A 279 -14.06 5.35 -9.66
N ASN A 280 -15.14 5.73 -10.35
CA ASN A 280 -16.31 6.33 -9.72
C ASN A 280 -17.07 5.38 -8.79
N PHE A 281 -16.96 4.07 -9.03
CA PHE A 281 -17.58 3.05 -8.20
C PHE A 281 -16.63 2.50 -7.14
N MET A 282 -15.37 2.90 -7.07
CA MET A 282 -14.47 2.38 -6.04
C MET A 282 -14.78 2.97 -4.67
N ASP A 283 -14.64 2.15 -3.62
CA ASP A 283 -14.57 2.65 -2.25
C ASP A 283 -13.54 3.81 -2.16
N PRO A 284 -13.92 5.01 -1.66
CA PRO A 284 -13.00 6.12 -1.48
C PRO A 284 -11.73 5.77 -0.70
N ALA A 285 -11.84 4.91 0.31
CA ALA A 285 -10.68 4.46 1.07
C ALA A 285 -9.73 3.61 0.20
N ALA A 286 -10.26 2.77 -0.68
CA ALA A 286 -9.44 1.99 -1.61
C ALA A 286 -8.74 2.88 -2.65
N ARG A 287 -9.38 3.97 -3.09
CA ARG A 287 -8.76 4.95 -4.02
C ARG A 287 -7.57 5.65 -3.38
N ILE A 288 -7.78 6.24 -2.20
CA ILE A 288 -6.72 6.94 -1.48
C ILE A 288 -5.62 5.96 -1.05
N HIS A 289 -5.97 4.72 -0.68
CA HIS A 289 -4.99 3.69 -0.36
C HIS A 289 -4.03 3.39 -1.51
N LEU A 290 -4.51 3.37 -2.77
CA LEU A 290 -3.63 3.17 -3.94
C LEU A 290 -2.58 4.28 -4.06
N GLU A 291 -3.00 5.54 -3.90
CA GLU A 291 -2.09 6.70 -3.92
C GLU A 291 -1.10 6.65 -2.76
N VAL A 292 -1.59 6.44 -1.54
CA VAL A 292 -0.76 6.40 -0.33
C VAL A 292 0.23 5.23 -0.36
N ALA A 293 -0.16 4.06 -0.87
CA ALA A 293 0.75 2.94 -1.07
C ALA A 293 1.85 3.28 -2.09
N TYR A 294 1.49 3.94 -3.19
CA TYR A 294 2.45 4.41 -4.19
C TYR A 294 3.42 5.42 -3.60
N GLU A 295 2.92 6.39 -2.84
CA GLU A 295 3.72 7.42 -2.19
C GLU A 295 4.72 6.82 -1.19
N ALA A 296 4.32 5.81 -0.40
CA ALA A 296 5.25 5.13 0.50
C ALA A 296 6.38 4.42 -0.26
N ILE A 297 6.08 3.83 -1.42
CA ILE A 297 7.10 3.20 -2.29
C ILE A 297 8.03 4.27 -2.91
N ALA A 298 7.46 5.38 -3.36
CA ALA A 298 8.20 6.51 -3.91
C ALA A 298 9.10 7.17 -2.85
N ASP A 299 8.62 7.32 -1.62
CA ASP A 299 9.39 7.83 -0.48
C ASP A 299 10.56 6.90 -0.11
N ALA A 300 10.38 5.59 -0.27
CA ALA A 300 11.46 4.61 -0.19
C ALA A 300 12.45 4.66 -1.37
N GLY A 301 12.22 5.54 -2.33
CA GLY A 301 13.10 5.78 -3.48
C GLY A 301 12.89 4.84 -4.65
N TYR A 302 11.77 4.11 -4.73
CA TYR A 302 11.44 3.24 -5.86
C TYR A 302 10.29 3.81 -6.68
N ASP A 303 10.30 3.56 -7.98
CA ASP A 303 9.04 3.63 -8.73
C ASP A 303 8.34 2.26 -8.69
N ALA A 304 7.02 2.25 -8.51
CA ALA A 304 6.25 1.02 -8.44
C ALA A 304 6.43 0.14 -9.69
N SER A 305 6.64 0.72 -10.88
CA SER A 305 6.87 -0.07 -12.09
C SER A 305 8.17 -0.88 -12.04
N SER A 306 9.17 -0.41 -11.29
CA SER A 306 10.44 -1.13 -11.09
C SER A 306 10.33 -2.35 -10.17
N LEU A 307 9.24 -2.45 -9.41
CA LEU A 307 8.94 -3.54 -8.48
C LEU A 307 7.98 -4.58 -9.07
N LYS A 308 7.53 -4.39 -10.31
CA LYS A 308 6.63 -5.30 -11.01
C LYS A 308 7.21 -6.72 -11.09
N GLY A 309 6.41 -7.71 -10.74
CA GLY A 309 6.77 -9.13 -10.72
C GLY A 309 7.45 -9.58 -9.43
N GLN A 310 7.87 -8.67 -8.55
CA GLN A 310 8.55 -9.01 -7.30
C GLN A 310 7.56 -9.47 -6.21
N LYS A 311 8.05 -10.25 -5.24
CA LYS A 311 7.25 -10.79 -4.12
C LYS A 311 7.03 -9.71 -3.06
N ILE A 312 6.31 -8.65 -3.43
CA ILE A 312 5.93 -7.57 -2.52
C ILE A 312 4.58 -7.93 -1.88
N GLY A 313 4.55 -8.06 -0.56
CA GLY A 313 3.30 -8.29 0.17
C GLY A 313 2.48 -7.01 0.33
N VAL A 314 1.15 -7.10 0.40
CA VAL A 314 0.26 -5.99 0.74
C VAL A 314 -0.65 -6.41 1.89
N PHE A 315 -0.37 -5.91 3.08
CA PHE A 315 -1.09 -6.21 4.31
C PHE A 315 -1.87 -4.98 4.73
N ASN A 316 -3.18 -4.98 4.46
CA ASN A 316 -4.02 -3.81 4.59
C ASN A 316 -5.00 -3.95 5.76
N ALA A 317 -4.99 -3.01 6.68
CA ALA A 317 -5.87 -2.97 7.83
C ALA A 317 -7.12 -2.14 7.52
N VAL A 318 -8.29 -2.79 7.50
CA VAL A 318 -9.59 -2.13 7.26
C VAL A 318 -10.66 -2.73 8.15
N THR A 319 -11.29 -1.90 8.98
CA THR A 319 -12.28 -2.36 9.96
C THR A 319 -13.73 -2.16 9.50
N GLN A 320 -13.98 -1.26 8.54
CA GLN A 320 -15.32 -0.85 8.12
C GLN A 320 -15.54 -0.97 6.61
N GLU A 321 -16.81 -1.11 6.23
CA GLU A 321 -17.34 -1.15 4.85
C GLU A 321 -18.44 -0.10 4.69
N ASP A 322 -18.21 1.13 5.14
CA ASP A 322 -19.25 2.16 5.13
C ASP A 322 -19.70 2.53 3.72
N SER A 323 -18.80 2.44 2.73
CA SER A 323 -19.13 2.67 1.31
C SER A 323 -20.21 1.71 0.81
N VAL A 324 -20.18 0.44 1.25
CA VAL A 324 -21.19 -0.58 0.94
C VAL A 324 -22.53 -0.26 1.59
N LYS A 325 -22.52 0.27 2.82
CA LYS A 325 -23.74 0.66 3.54
C LYS A 325 -24.43 1.86 2.88
N ILE A 326 -23.67 2.73 2.21
CA ILE A 326 -24.21 3.91 1.51
C ILE A 326 -24.67 3.52 0.10
N ASN A 327 -23.95 2.64 -0.58
CA ASN A 327 -24.23 2.26 -1.96
C ASN A 327 -25.04 0.95 -2.05
N THR A 328 -26.25 0.96 -1.50
CA THR A 328 -27.14 -0.22 -1.47
C THR A 328 -27.97 -0.41 -2.73
N ALA A 329 -27.90 0.53 -3.69
CA ALA A 329 -28.75 0.51 -4.89
C ALA A 329 -28.20 -0.40 -6.01
N ASP A 330 -26.90 -0.72 -5.98
CA ASP A 330 -26.23 -1.54 -6.99
C ASP A 330 -25.49 -2.71 -6.34
N GLU A 331 -26.08 -3.91 -6.42
CA GLU A 331 -25.49 -5.13 -5.88
C GLU A 331 -24.11 -5.46 -6.50
N SER A 332 -23.82 -4.95 -7.71
CA SER A 332 -22.52 -5.15 -8.36
C SER A 332 -21.38 -4.37 -7.69
N PHE A 333 -21.71 -3.26 -7.00
CA PHE A 333 -20.76 -2.48 -6.20
C PHE A 333 -20.10 -3.33 -5.11
N ILE A 334 -20.90 -4.16 -4.44
CA ILE A 334 -20.48 -4.95 -3.28
C ILE A 334 -19.27 -5.83 -3.65
N ASN A 335 -19.33 -6.55 -4.77
CA ASN A 335 -18.32 -7.56 -5.09
C ASN A 335 -16.93 -7.00 -5.45
N LEU A 336 -16.83 -6.18 -6.51
CA LEU A 336 -15.52 -5.76 -7.04
C LEU A 336 -15.10 -4.38 -6.55
N HIS A 337 -15.99 -3.59 -5.94
CA HIS A 337 -15.75 -2.18 -5.75
C HIS A 337 -15.79 -1.72 -4.29
N GLY A 338 -16.66 -2.30 -3.48
CA GLY A 338 -16.89 -1.94 -2.07
C GLY A 338 -16.31 -2.89 -1.03
N VAL A 339 -16.11 -4.19 -1.31
CA VAL A 339 -15.57 -5.13 -0.30
C VAL A 339 -14.13 -4.77 0.09
N ARG A 340 -13.81 -4.93 1.39
CA ARG A 340 -12.47 -4.64 1.93
C ARG A 340 -11.36 -5.35 1.20
N THR A 341 -11.57 -6.62 0.80
CA THR A 341 -10.58 -7.45 0.10
C THR A 341 -10.02 -6.77 -1.15
N MET A 342 -10.77 -5.87 -1.78
CA MET A 342 -10.32 -5.16 -2.98
C MET A 342 -9.31 -4.04 -2.68
N HIS A 343 -9.16 -3.57 -1.45
CA HIS A 343 -8.16 -2.55 -1.10
C HIS A 343 -6.72 -3.04 -1.36
N PRO A 344 -6.26 -4.16 -0.76
CA PRO A 344 -4.92 -4.69 -1.05
C PRO A 344 -4.85 -5.36 -2.42
N ASN A 345 -5.89 -6.09 -2.85
CA ASN A 345 -5.85 -6.85 -4.12
C ASN A 345 -5.80 -5.94 -5.35
N ARG A 346 -6.45 -4.78 -5.30
CA ARG A 346 -6.32 -3.80 -6.38
C ARG A 346 -4.93 -3.16 -6.38
N THR A 347 -4.30 -3.00 -5.22
CA THR A 347 -2.94 -2.49 -5.10
C THR A 347 -1.93 -3.46 -5.72
N THR A 348 -1.98 -4.74 -5.37
CA THR A 348 -1.12 -5.76 -5.98
C THR A 348 -1.37 -5.90 -7.48
N TYR A 349 -2.63 -5.88 -7.92
CA TYR A 349 -2.98 -5.95 -9.34
C TYR A 349 -2.42 -4.76 -10.14
N VAL A 350 -2.66 -3.54 -9.66
CA VAL A 350 -2.27 -2.31 -10.37
C VAL A 350 -0.76 -2.11 -10.39
N MET A 351 -0.07 -2.40 -9.27
CA MET A 351 1.39 -2.27 -9.18
C MET A 351 2.14 -3.51 -9.72
N GLY A 352 1.41 -4.60 -9.99
CA GLY A 352 1.95 -5.83 -10.56
C GLY A 352 2.79 -6.65 -9.59
N PHE A 353 2.47 -6.63 -8.30
CA PHE A 353 3.15 -7.41 -7.26
C PHE A 353 2.67 -8.87 -7.26
N THR A 354 3.55 -9.79 -6.87
CA THR A 354 3.27 -11.24 -6.83
C THR A 354 3.25 -11.81 -5.41
N GLY A 355 3.44 -10.97 -4.39
CA GLY A 355 3.39 -11.37 -2.98
C GLY A 355 1.97 -11.54 -2.44
N PRO A 356 1.83 -11.94 -1.16
CA PRO A 356 0.55 -12.12 -0.49
C PRO A 356 -0.21 -10.79 -0.38
N SER A 357 -1.54 -10.86 -0.44
CA SER A 357 -2.42 -9.70 -0.45
C SER A 357 -3.71 -10.01 0.30
N TYR A 358 -3.94 -9.37 1.44
CA TYR A 358 -5.15 -9.60 2.23
C TYR A 358 -5.42 -8.49 3.24
N VAL A 359 -6.65 -8.53 3.77
CA VAL A 359 -7.15 -7.61 4.79
C VAL A 359 -6.97 -8.21 6.18
N LEU A 360 -6.64 -7.38 7.15
CA LEU A 360 -6.56 -7.72 8.56
C LEU A 360 -7.48 -6.82 9.39
N ASP A 361 -8.16 -7.41 10.37
CA ASP A 361 -9.07 -6.70 11.27
C ASP A 361 -8.90 -7.22 12.71
N SER A 362 -8.27 -6.41 13.54
CA SER A 362 -8.23 -6.53 15.00
C SER A 362 -8.68 -5.22 15.65
N ALA A 363 -9.65 -4.53 15.03
CA ALA A 363 -10.08 -3.19 15.42
C ALA A 363 -8.93 -2.15 15.41
N CYS A 364 -8.75 -1.39 16.48
CA CYS A 364 -7.78 -0.29 16.53
C CYS A 364 -6.31 -0.73 16.37
N SER A 365 -5.98 -1.99 16.66
CA SER A 365 -4.64 -2.55 16.49
C SER A 365 -4.35 -3.11 15.10
N SER A 366 -5.31 -3.05 14.16
CA SER A 366 -5.24 -3.75 12.86
C SER A 366 -3.96 -3.46 12.08
N SER A 367 -3.55 -2.20 11.94
CA SER A 367 -2.32 -1.86 11.20
C SER A 367 -1.04 -2.30 11.92
N GLY A 368 -1.06 -2.42 13.25
CA GLY A 368 0.04 -2.99 14.02
C GLY A 368 0.16 -4.50 13.82
N VAL A 369 -0.96 -5.21 13.78
CA VAL A 369 -0.98 -6.65 13.41
C VAL A 369 -0.52 -6.84 11.97
N ALA A 370 -0.94 -5.97 11.03
CA ALA A 370 -0.46 -6.00 9.65
C ALA A 370 1.06 -5.80 9.56
N LEU A 371 1.62 -4.90 10.37
CA LEU A 371 3.07 -4.70 10.45
C LEU A 371 3.78 -5.93 10.98
N TRP A 372 3.26 -6.53 12.06
CA TRP A 372 3.79 -7.79 12.60
C TRP A 372 3.82 -8.87 11.53
N THR A 373 2.70 -9.09 10.83
CA THR A 373 2.58 -10.10 9.79
C THR A 373 3.59 -9.89 8.65
N ALA A 374 3.76 -8.64 8.20
CA ALA A 374 4.78 -8.30 7.21
C ALA A 374 6.20 -8.61 7.70
N CYS A 375 6.51 -8.28 8.96
CA CYS A 375 7.81 -8.56 9.54
C CYS A 375 8.10 -10.07 9.60
N GLN A 376 7.10 -10.89 9.96
CA GLN A 376 7.25 -12.34 9.95
C GLN A 376 7.51 -12.88 8.55
N SER A 377 6.75 -12.44 7.55
CA SER A 377 6.95 -12.86 6.16
C SER A 377 8.32 -12.44 5.60
N LEU A 378 8.84 -11.27 5.99
CA LEU A 378 10.19 -10.81 5.64
C LEU A 378 11.28 -11.66 6.31
N ARG A 379 11.13 -11.98 7.60
CA ARG A 379 12.07 -12.84 8.34
C ARG A 379 12.15 -14.23 7.72
N GLU A 380 11.00 -14.81 7.37
CA GLU A 380 10.90 -16.11 6.70
C GLU A 380 11.43 -16.08 5.26
N GLY A 381 11.47 -14.91 4.61
CA GLY A 381 11.89 -14.75 3.22
C GLY A 381 10.82 -15.12 2.20
N SER A 382 9.56 -15.24 2.62
CA SER A 382 8.42 -15.47 1.71
C SER A 382 8.10 -14.23 0.87
N ILE A 383 8.50 -13.04 1.33
CA ILE A 383 8.42 -11.76 0.60
C ILE A 383 9.74 -11.01 0.65
N ASP A 384 9.95 -10.11 -0.31
CA ASP A 384 11.19 -9.31 -0.43
C ASP A 384 11.02 -7.89 0.18
N ALA A 385 9.78 -7.38 0.16
CA ALA A 385 9.32 -6.15 0.80
C ALA A 385 7.81 -6.23 1.05
N ALA A 386 7.23 -5.26 1.75
CA ALA A 386 5.81 -5.15 1.95
C ALA A 386 5.30 -3.71 1.99
N VAL A 387 4.08 -3.51 1.48
CA VAL A 387 3.24 -2.38 1.83
C VAL A 387 2.37 -2.79 3.02
N VAL A 388 2.51 -2.06 4.12
CA VAL A 388 1.68 -2.22 5.32
C VAL A 388 0.84 -0.96 5.47
N SER A 389 -0.47 -1.09 5.51
CA SER A 389 -1.35 0.08 5.50
C SER A 389 -2.52 -0.04 6.46
N GLY A 390 -3.06 1.10 6.86
CA GLY A 390 -4.30 1.22 7.61
C GLY A 390 -5.24 2.20 6.90
N CYS A 391 -6.51 1.84 6.82
CA CYS A 391 -7.54 2.65 6.18
C CYS A 391 -8.73 2.85 7.12
N GLN A 392 -9.00 4.10 7.49
CA GLN A 392 -10.18 4.49 8.24
C GLN A 392 -10.83 5.72 7.60
N LEU A 393 -12.10 5.59 7.21
CA LEU A 393 -12.99 6.69 6.81
C LEU A 393 -14.31 6.55 7.56
N ASN A 394 -14.94 7.67 7.88
CA ASN A 394 -16.20 7.74 8.64
C ASN A 394 -17.30 8.23 7.70
N LEU A 395 -17.77 7.34 6.82
CA LEU A 395 -18.73 7.71 5.78
C LEU A 395 -20.18 7.54 6.23
N HIS A 396 -20.45 6.69 7.23
CA HIS A 396 -21.80 6.41 7.70
C HIS A 396 -21.92 6.58 9.24
N PRO A 397 -22.95 7.28 9.75
CA PRO A 397 -23.05 7.62 11.18
C PRO A 397 -23.40 6.44 12.09
N ILE A 398 -23.96 5.34 11.57
CA ILE A 398 -24.45 4.18 12.35
C ILE A 398 -23.48 3.66 13.42
N MET A 399 -22.17 3.70 13.14
CA MET A 399 -21.16 3.22 14.09
C MET A 399 -21.12 4.08 15.36
N LEU A 400 -21.43 5.38 15.26
CA LEU A 400 -21.48 6.27 16.42
C LEU A 400 -22.50 5.80 17.46
N THR A 401 -23.64 5.24 17.04
CA THR A 401 -24.62 4.69 17.98
C THR A 401 -24.01 3.62 18.88
N GLY A 402 -23.15 2.74 18.34
CA GLY A 402 -22.44 1.73 19.12
C GLY A 402 -21.35 2.33 20.02
N TYR A 403 -20.60 3.31 19.53
CA TYR A 403 -19.53 3.94 20.31
C TYR A 403 -20.04 4.80 21.48
N PHE A 404 -21.15 5.53 21.29
CA PHE A 404 -21.82 6.24 22.38
C PHE A 404 -22.57 5.28 23.31
N GLY A 405 -23.24 4.27 22.76
CA GLY A 405 -23.95 3.27 23.55
C GLY A 405 -23.03 2.42 24.45
N SER A 406 -21.75 2.27 24.07
CA SER A 406 -20.72 1.60 24.88
C SER A 406 -19.96 2.55 25.82
N GLY A 407 -20.18 3.86 25.74
CA GLY A 407 -19.49 4.86 26.57
C GLY A 407 -18.01 5.07 26.24
N ILE A 408 -17.54 4.60 25.08
CA ILE A 408 -16.13 4.76 24.65
C ILE A 408 -15.91 6.11 23.96
N ALA A 409 -16.93 6.64 23.28
CA ALA A 409 -16.86 7.95 22.64
C ALA A 409 -17.17 9.09 23.62
N THR A 410 -16.44 10.22 23.51
CA THR A 410 -16.69 11.40 24.33
C THR A 410 -17.98 12.11 23.90
N PRO A 411 -18.90 12.45 24.81
CA PRO A 411 -20.12 13.19 24.48
C PRO A 411 -19.86 14.64 24.03
N THR A 412 -18.70 15.20 24.40
CA THR A 412 -18.34 16.60 24.07
C THR A 412 -17.65 16.73 22.72
N GLY A 413 -17.19 15.61 22.14
CA GLY A 413 -16.36 15.64 20.95
C GLY A 413 -14.93 16.14 21.20
N ASN A 414 -14.50 16.27 22.46
CA ASN A 414 -13.16 16.73 22.80
C ASN A 414 -12.39 15.65 23.54
N SER A 415 -11.63 14.82 22.81
CA SER A 415 -10.77 13.80 23.42
C SER A 415 -9.54 14.43 24.09
N ARG A 416 -9.39 14.20 25.40
CA ARG A 416 -8.34 14.79 26.27
C ARG A 416 -7.48 13.68 26.89
N PRO A 417 -6.61 13.01 26.11
CA PRO A 417 -5.85 11.87 26.60
C PRO A 417 -4.98 12.21 27.80
N PHE A 418 -5.07 11.36 28.83
CA PHE A 418 -4.35 11.45 30.12
C PHE A 418 -4.67 12.67 31.00
N ASP A 419 -5.59 13.54 30.57
CA ASP A 419 -6.07 14.69 31.33
C ASP A 419 -7.07 14.26 32.43
N ALA A 420 -7.19 15.06 33.49
CA ALA A 420 -8.16 14.85 34.55
C ALA A 420 -9.62 14.84 34.06
N ASN A 421 -9.92 15.57 32.99
CA ASN A 421 -11.25 15.67 32.39
C ASN A 421 -11.43 14.76 31.17
N THR A 422 -10.64 13.69 31.07
CA THR A 422 -10.80 12.67 30.02
C THR A 422 -12.17 11.98 30.15
N ASP A 423 -12.94 11.89 29.06
CA ASP A 423 -14.33 11.39 29.06
C ASP A 423 -14.68 10.52 27.84
N GLY A 424 -13.69 10.20 27.00
CA GLY A 424 -13.83 9.32 25.84
C GLY A 424 -12.97 9.73 24.64
N MET A 425 -13.04 8.92 23.59
CA MET A 425 -12.31 9.13 22.35
C MET A 425 -13.18 9.77 21.27
N VAL A 426 -12.53 10.45 20.31
CA VAL A 426 -13.18 10.97 19.10
C VAL A 426 -12.71 10.15 17.91
N ARG A 427 -13.64 9.63 17.12
CA ARG A 427 -13.33 8.90 15.88
C ARG A 427 -12.95 9.87 14.78
N THR A 428 -11.89 9.54 14.06
CA THR A 428 -11.37 10.36 12.95
C THR A 428 -10.91 9.49 11.79
N GLU A 429 -10.63 10.13 10.66
CA GLU A 429 -10.25 9.49 9.40
C GLU A 429 -8.73 9.55 9.19
N ALA A 430 -8.13 8.46 8.73
CA ALA A 430 -6.79 8.49 8.16
C ALA A 430 -6.54 7.27 7.27
N ILE A 431 -5.74 7.46 6.23
CA ILE A 431 -5.26 6.38 5.36
C ILE A 431 -3.75 6.49 5.31
N THR A 432 -3.04 5.47 5.75
CA THR A 432 -1.59 5.51 5.97
C THR A 432 -0.93 4.26 5.41
N ALA A 433 0.30 4.39 4.92
CA ALA A 433 1.10 3.25 4.49
C ALA A 433 2.57 3.38 4.92
N LEU A 434 3.17 2.22 5.17
CA LEU A 434 4.59 2.00 5.36
C LEU A 434 5.09 1.08 4.24
N PHE A 435 6.28 1.36 3.72
CA PHE A 435 7.04 0.42 2.89
C PHE A 435 8.18 -0.17 3.71
N VAL A 436 8.10 -1.47 3.99
CA VAL A 436 9.04 -2.21 4.85
C VAL A 436 9.80 -3.27 4.07
N GLN A 437 11.08 -3.44 4.36
CA GLN A 437 11.96 -4.41 3.70
C GLN A 437 13.18 -4.71 4.57
N LYS A 438 14.04 -5.63 4.13
CA LYS A 438 15.35 -5.84 4.75
C LYS A 438 16.29 -4.68 4.43
N ALA A 439 17.13 -4.28 5.38
CA ALA A 439 18.02 -3.13 5.28
C ALA A 439 18.96 -3.22 4.07
N LYS A 440 19.45 -4.42 3.72
CA LYS A 440 20.30 -4.64 2.55
C LYS A 440 19.68 -4.24 1.22
N ASN A 441 18.35 -4.23 1.15
CA ASN A 441 17.60 -3.88 -0.06
C ASN A 441 17.26 -2.39 -0.10
N ALA A 442 17.26 -1.71 1.06
CA ALA A 442 16.72 -0.37 1.21
C ALA A 442 17.59 0.69 0.52
N ARG A 443 16.96 1.72 -0.05
CA ARG A 443 17.64 2.94 -0.53
C ARG A 443 17.64 4.06 0.52
N ARG A 444 16.74 3.93 1.50
CA ARG A 444 16.50 4.82 2.63
C ARG A 444 15.99 3.95 3.78
N ALA A 445 16.36 4.29 5.01
CA ALA A 445 15.78 3.71 6.21
C ALA A 445 15.48 4.84 7.20
N TYR A 446 14.23 4.95 7.68
CA TYR A 446 13.87 5.87 8.75
C TYR A 446 14.20 5.29 10.12
N ALA A 447 13.82 4.03 10.31
CA ALA A 447 14.02 3.29 11.55
C ALA A 447 14.05 1.79 11.23
N SER A 448 14.70 1.00 12.08
CA SER A 448 14.54 -0.46 12.07
C SER A 448 13.49 -0.91 13.07
N LEU A 449 13.01 -2.15 12.89
CA LEU A 449 11.97 -2.81 13.68
C LEU A 449 12.59 -4.01 14.43
N PRO A 450 13.38 -3.77 15.50
CA PRO A 450 14.01 -4.84 16.28
C PRO A 450 12.99 -5.84 16.83
N SER A 451 11.84 -5.38 17.30
CA SER A 451 10.75 -6.26 17.72
C SER A 451 9.39 -5.61 17.47
N VAL A 452 8.45 -6.44 17.00
CA VAL A 452 7.04 -6.15 16.91
C VAL A 452 6.37 -7.38 17.49
N LEU A 453 5.52 -7.21 18.50
CA LEU A 453 4.74 -8.29 19.09
C LEU A 453 3.27 -7.90 19.14
N PHE A 454 2.39 -8.90 19.13
CA PHE A 454 0.99 -8.71 19.45
C PHE A 454 0.47 -9.85 20.32
N TYR A 455 -0.37 -9.54 21.31
CA TYR A 455 -1.01 -10.49 22.22
C TYR A 455 -2.52 -10.27 22.31
N SER A 456 -3.23 -11.25 22.86
CA SER A 456 -4.60 -11.07 23.33
C SER A 456 -4.60 -10.80 24.83
N ALA A 457 -5.52 -9.94 25.27
CA ALA A 457 -5.78 -9.67 26.68
C ALA A 457 -6.26 -10.91 27.45
N GLY A 458 -6.78 -11.93 26.73
CA GLY A 458 -7.37 -13.12 27.34
C GLY A 458 -8.73 -12.84 27.98
N PHE A 459 -9.09 -13.65 28.98
CA PHE A 459 -10.33 -13.46 29.75
C PHE A 459 -10.11 -12.45 30.87
N LEU A 460 -11.01 -11.45 30.97
CA LEU A 460 -11.08 -10.48 32.05
C LEU A 460 -12.50 -10.47 32.62
N VAL A 461 -12.61 -10.45 33.95
CA VAL A 461 -13.92 -10.43 34.65
C VAL A 461 -14.63 -9.10 34.42
N GLU A 462 -13.86 -8.03 34.23
CA GLU A 462 -14.29 -6.66 34.00
C GLU A 462 -14.90 -6.45 32.60
N GLY A 463 -14.67 -7.40 31.68
CA GLY A 463 -15.23 -7.40 30.32
C GLY A 463 -14.20 -7.26 29.21
N ILE A 464 -14.61 -7.61 27.99
CA ILE A 464 -13.73 -7.67 26.80
C ILE A 464 -13.16 -6.31 26.38
N SER A 465 -13.85 -5.21 26.68
CA SER A 465 -13.46 -3.85 26.31
C SER A 465 -12.49 -3.18 27.29
N VAL A 466 -12.21 -3.82 28.43
CA VAL A 466 -11.26 -3.31 29.42
C VAL A 466 -9.85 -3.74 29.02
N PRO A 467 -8.86 -2.83 28.92
CA PRO A 467 -7.50 -3.23 28.60
C PRO A 467 -6.86 -3.99 29.77
N SER A 468 -6.16 -5.08 29.46
CA SER A 468 -5.44 -5.87 30.47
C SER A 468 -4.11 -5.21 30.86
N ALA A 469 -4.02 -4.68 32.08
CA ALA A 469 -2.78 -4.10 32.61
C ALA A 469 -1.62 -5.12 32.61
N PHE A 470 -1.92 -6.36 33.01
CA PHE A 470 -0.96 -7.45 33.04
C PHE A 470 -0.42 -7.77 31.64
N MET A 471 -1.31 -7.95 30.65
CA MET A 471 -0.87 -8.28 29.30
C MET A 471 -0.17 -7.12 28.60
N LEU A 472 -0.54 -5.87 28.92
CA LEU A 472 0.18 -4.68 28.44
C LEU A 472 1.59 -4.59 29.03
N ASN A 473 1.77 -4.82 30.33
CA ASN A 473 3.10 -4.87 30.94
C ASN A 473 3.94 -6.02 30.36
N LYS A 474 3.31 -7.19 30.17
CA LYS A 474 3.95 -8.37 29.60
C LYS A 474 4.44 -8.13 28.17
N ILE A 475 3.59 -7.63 27.28
CA ILE A 475 3.99 -7.39 25.88
C ILE A 475 5.08 -6.32 25.77
N ILE A 476 5.05 -5.29 26.62
CA ILE A 476 6.12 -4.29 26.66
C ILE A 476 7.45 -4.96 27.06
N THR A 477 7.43 -5.76 28.14
CA THR A 477 8.61 -6.45 28.64
C THR A 477 9.17 -7.46 27.63
N ASP A 478 8.32 -8.29 27.04
CA ASP A 478 8.72 -9.33 26.09
C ASP A 478 9.32 -8.72 24.81
N THR A 479 8.79 -7.60 24.30
CA THR A 479 9.35 -6.89 23.14
C THR A 479 10.73 -6.30 23.44
N LEU A 480 10.92 -5.70 24.63
CA LEU A 480 12.24 -5.19 25.04
C LEU A 480 13.24 -6.33 25.21
N GLN A 481 12.82 -7.46 25.76
CA GLN A 481 13.64 -8.66 25.88
C GLN A 481 14.01 -9.27 24.52
N GLU A 482 13.06 -9.38 23.57
CA GLU A 482 13.33 -9.87 22.21
C GLU A 482 14.36 -8.98 21.49
N ALA A 483 14.29 -7.67 21.72
CA ALA A 483 15.23 -6.69 21.18
C ALA A 483 16.54 -6.54 21.99
N ASN A 484 16.65 -7.19 23.14
CA ASN A 484 17.74 -7.02 24.11
C ASN A 484 18.00 -5.54 24.47
N VAL A 485 16.94 -4.80 24.81
CA VAL A 485 16.98 -3.39 25.20
C VAL A 485 16.60 -3.24 26.67
N ASP A 486 17.39 -2.50 27.44
CA ASP A 486 17.06 -2.18 28.83
C ASP A 486 15.91 -1.15 28.89
N PRO A 487 14.86 -1.35 29.70
CA PRO A 487 13.83 -0.33 29.93
C PRO A 487 14.37 1.07 30.30
N ASP A 488 15.55 1.16 30.94
CA ASP A 488 16.18 2.44 31.29
C ASP A 488 16.74 3.19 30.06
N GLU A 489 16.95 2.52 28.92
CA GLU A 489 17.36 3.14 27.64
C GLU A 489 16.19 3.87 26.93
N ILE A 490 14.95 3.56 27.31
CA ILE A 490 13.77 4.20 26.73
C ILE A 490 13.60 5.59 27.33
N GLU A 491 13.69 6.65 26.52
CA GLU A 491 13.39 8.03 26.96
C GLU A 491 11.96 8.46 26.65
N TYR A 492 11.38 7.94 25.57
CA TYR A 492 10.06 8.31 25.06
C TYR A 492 9.23 7.09 24.68
N VAL A 493 7.94 7.11 25.04
CA VAL A 493 6.94 6.13 24.59
C VAL A 493 5.80 6.83 23.85
N GLU A 494 5.47 6.35 22.65
CA GLU A 494 4.22 6.71 21.97
C GLU A 494 3.11 5.78 22.45
N ALA A 495 2.28 6.28 23.37
CA ALA A 495 1.21 5.54 24.00
C ALA A 495 -0.01 5.38 23.08
N HIS A 496 -0.90 4.45 23.44
CA HIS A 496 -2.18 4.31 22.77
C HIS A 496 -3.08 5.51 23.08
N GLY A 497 -3.22 5.89 24.36
CA GLY A 497 -3.78 7.18 24.82
C GLY A 497 -5.00 7.67 24.07
N THR A 498 -6.15 7.04 24.30
CA THR A 498 -7.39 7.31 23.57
C THR A 498 -8.25 8.39 24.19
N GLY A 499 -7.95 8.84 25.40
CA GLY A 499 -8.86 9.73 26.12
C GLY A 499 -9.96 8.96 26.84
N THR A 500 -9.78 7.66 27.12
CA THR A 500 -10.76 6.89 27.90
C THR A 500 -10.35 6.85 29.36
N GLN A 501 -11.29 7.07 30.27
CA GLN A 501 -11.01 7.13 31.71
C GLN A 501 -10.32 5.87 32.24
N VAL A 502 -10.80 4.70 31.82
CA VAL A 502 -10.25 3.40 32.24
C VAL A 502 -8.95 3.10 31.50
N GLY A 503 -8.92 3.29 30.17
CA GLY A 503 -7.77 2.94 29.34
C GLY A 503 -6.55 3.79 29.64
N ASP A 504 -6.69 5.12 29.68
CA ASP A 504 -5.58 6.03 29.95
C ASP A 504 -5.00 5.80 31.35
N LYS A 505 -5.85 5.53 32.35
CA LYS A 505 -5.42 5.19 33.71
C LYS A 505 -4.57 3.91 33.72
N ILE A 506 -5.07 2.85 33.08
CA ILE A 506 -4.38 1.55 33.05
C ILE A 506 -3.03 1.70 32.32
N GLU A 507 -3.02 2.34 31.15
CA GLU A 507 -1.81 2.53 30.37
C GLU A 507 -0.78 3.38 31.12
N ALA A 508 -1.16 4.52 31.70
CA ALA A 508 -0.24 5.36 32.46
C ALA A 508 0.38 4.64 33.67
N ASN A 509 -0.41 3.84 34.39
CA ASN A 509 0.10 3.05 35.51
C ASN A 509 1.08 1.95 35.05
N VAL A 510 0.76 1.25 33.96
CA VAL A 510 1.67 0.23 33.39
C VAL A 510 2.97 0.87 32.92
N LEU A 511 2.93 2.01 32.23
CA LEU A 511 4.15 2.73 31.82
C LEU A 511 4.99 3.16 33.05
N GLY A 512 4.33 3.66 34.10
CA GLY A 512 4.98 3.99 35.36
C GLY A 512 5.66 2.79 36.03
N GLU A 513 4.96 1.65 36.11
CA GLU A 513 5.48 0.44 36.76
C GLU A 513 6.58 -0.26 35.95
N THR A 514 6.52 -0.20 34.62
CA THR A 514 7.53 -0.79 33.74
C THR A 514 8.79 0.05 33.70
N PHE A 515 8.64 1.36 33.46
CA PHE A 515 9.78 2.21 33.13
C PHE A 515 10.25 3.07 34.29
N CYS A 516 9.39 3.50 35.23
CA CYS A 516 9.71 4.60 36.15
C CYS A 516 10.27 4.17 37.52
N LYS A 517 10.49 2.87 37.77
CA LYS A 517 10.91 2.37 39.09
C LYS A 517 12.25 2.93 39.58
N ASN A 518 13.26 2.99 38.71
CA ASN A 518 14.63 3.37 39.07
C ASN A 518 15.15 4.61 38.33
N ARG A 519 14.27 5.36 37.65
CA ARG A 519 14.69 6.45 36.77
C ARG A 519 15.11 7.70 37.54
N LYS A 520 16.19 8.32 37.06
CA LYS A 520 16.65 9.64 37.53
C LYS A 520 15.97 10.81 36.80
N LYS A 521 15.53 10.57 35.56
CA LYS A 521 14.80 11.53 34.73
C LYS A 521 13.40 10.98 34.45
N PRO A 522 12.36 11.82 34.39
CA PRO A 522 11.03 11.38 34.00
C PRO A 522 11.04 10.60 32.67
N LEU A 523 10.22 9.58 32.56
CA LEU A 523 9.89 9.00 31.26
C LEU A 523 9.02 10.01 30.51
N LEU A 524 9.42 10.37 29.29
CA LEU A 524 8.59 11.16 28.41
C LEU A 524 7.60 10.23 27.71
N PHE A 525 6.39 10.71 27.47
CA PHE A 525 5.44 9.98 26.65
C PHE A 525 4.49 10.92 25.93
N GLY A 526 3.81 10.39 24.92
CA GLY A 526 2.86 11.16 24.13
C GLY A 526 1.88 10.26 23.40
N THR A 527 0.94 10.89 22.69
CA THR A 527 -0.02 10.21 21.80
C THR A 527 -0.38 11.12 20.63
N ILE A 528 -0.30 10.66 19.40
CA ILE A 528 -0.72 11.43 18.22
C ILE A 528 -2.22 11.75 18.26
N LYS A 529 -3.00 10.97 19.00
CA LYS A 529 -4.47 11.09 19.03
C LYS A 529 -4.97 12.40 19.63
N SER A 530 -4.16 13.10 20.43
CA SER A 530 -4.53 14.45 20.87
C SER A 530 -4.67 15.43 19.70
N ASN A 531 -3.87 15.26 18.65
CA ASN A 531 -3.80 16.19 17.52
C ASN A 531 -4.75 15.78 16.39
N VAL A 532 -4.85 14.47 16.10
CA VAL A 532 -5.60 13.95 14.95
C VAL A 532 -6.82 13.12 15.33
N GLY A 533 -7.13 12.98 16.62
CA GLY A 533 -8.17 12.07 17.12
C GLY A 533 -7.81 10.59 16.92
N HIS A 534 -8.78 9.71 17.14
CA HIS A 534 -8.57 8.27 17.01
C HIS A 534 -8.89 7.76 15.61
N THR A 535 -7.83 7.45 14.86
CA THR A 535 -7.87 6.97 13.47
C THR A 535 -8.07 5.45 13.32
N GLU A 536 -8.59 4.78 14.36
CA GLU A 536 -8.96 3.36 14.40
C GLU A 536 -7.95 2.43 13.71
N ALA A 537 -8.29 1.85 12.54
CA ALA A 537 -7.44 0.90 11.81
C ALA A 537 -6.04 1.44 11.51
N SER A 538 -5.90 2.76 11.34
CA SER A 538 -4.65 3.47 11.01
C SER A 538 -3.87 3.93 12.24
N SER A 539 -4.38 3.66 13.45
CA SER A 539 -3.84 4.19 14.71
C SER A 539 -2.37 3.83 14.95
N ALA A 540 -1.98 2.57 14.74
CA ALA A 540 -0.60 2.13 14.98
C ALA A 540 0.39 2.84 14.05
N ILE A 541 0.09 2.89 12.75
CA ILE A 541 0.94 3.56 11.75
C ILE A 541 1.01 5.06 12.00
N CYS A 542 -0.07 5.72 12.41
CA CYS A 542 -0.04 7.14 12.78
C CYS A 542 0.97 7.41 13.92
N GLY A 543 0.95 6.57 14.97
CA GLY A 543 1.93 6.65 16.07
C GLY A 543 3.36 6.40 15.60
N ILE A 544 3.57 5.40 14.73
CA ILE A 544 4.88 5.11 14.13
C ILE A 544 5.39 6.29 13.31
N ILE A 545 4.54 6.92 12.49
CA ILE A 545 4.91 8.09 11.68
C ILE A 545 5.31 9.26 12.60
N LYS A 546 4.56 9.53 13.68
CA LYS A 546 4.95 10.55 14.67
C LYS A 546 6.33 10.26 15.28
N SER A 547 6.59 9.01 15.66
CA SER A 547 7.87 8.59 16.21
C SER A 547 9.02 8.71 15.21
N ILE A 548 8.79 8.39 13.93
CA ILE A 548 9.76 8.62 12.86
C ILE A 548 10.05 10.12 12.70
N LEU A 549 9.02 10.97 12.70
CA LEU A 549 9.20 12.43 12.66
C LEU A 549 10.00 12.93 13.87
N ALA A 550 9.86 12.30 15.03
CA ALA A 550 10.66 12.62 16.20
C ALA A 550 12.14 12.24 16.03
N PHE A 551 12.44 11.08 15.43
CA PHE A 551 13.81 10.71 15.08
C PHE A 551 14.43 11.64 14.04
N GLU A 552 13.71 11.92 12.95
CA GLU A 552 14.21 12.74 11.83
C GLU A 552 14.53 14.18 12.24
N THR A 553 13.87 14.70 13.27
CA THR A 553 14.04 16.07 13.77
C THR A 553 14.82 16.16 15.09
N ASN A 554 15.03 15.03 15.77
CA ASN A 554 15.53 14.96 17.15
C ASN A 554 14.65 15.69 18.17
N ILE A 555 13.37 15.88 17.88
CA ILE A 555 12.42 16.61 18.73
C ILE A 555 11.13 15.80 18.83
N ILE A 556 10.63 15.55 20.02
CA ILE A 556 9.33 14.94 20.25
C ILE A 556 8.25 15.98 19.96
N PRO A 557 7.29 15.71 19.05
CA PRO A 557 6.19 16.62 18.79
C PRO A 557 5.26 16.76 20.01
N PRO A 558 4.77 17.97 20.32
CA PRO A 558 3.93 18.23 21.47
C PRO A 558 2.52 17.64 21.34
N ASN A 559 2.03 17.09 22.44
CA ASN A 559 0.62 16.79 22.71
C ASN A 559 -0.16 18.07 23.01
N ILE A 560 -1.45 18.04 22.67
CA ILE A 560 -2.41 19.11 22.96
C ILE A 560 -3.53 18.58 23.87
N LYS A 561 -4.44 19.47 24.31
CA LYS A 561 -5.65 19.11 25.10
C LYS A 561 -5.32 18.43 26.44
N TYR A 562 -4.30 18.92 27.12
CA TYR A 562 -3.84 18.45 28.42
C TYR A 562 -3.53 19.64 29.33
N ASP A 563 -4.36 19.84 30.35
CA ASP A 563 -4.28 20.95 31.30
C ASP A 563 -3.90 20.44 32.70
N THR A 564 -4.44 19.29 33.12
CA THR A 564 -4.23 18.75 34.48
C THR A 564 -4.05 17.24 34.41
N PRO A 565 -3.04 16.66 35.09
CA PRO A 565 -2.82 15.21 35.10
C PRO A 565 -4.02 14.45 35.66
N ASN A 566 -4.35 13.30 35.08
CA ASN A 566 -5.32 12.38 35.66
C ASN A 566 -4.89 11.93 37.07
N ILE A 567 -5.64 12.35 38.09
CA ILE A 567 -5.36 12.09 39.51
C ILE A 567 -5.30 10.59 39.85
N ASN A 568 -5.92 9.74 39.03
CA ASN A 568 -5.94 8.29 39.22
C ASN A 568 -4.70 7.58 38.66
N ALA A 569 -3.72 8.33 38.15
CA ALA A 569 -2.43 7.84 37.67
C ALA A 569 -1.28 8.48 38.48
N PRO A 570 -0.82 7.84 39.57
CA PRO A 570 0.13 8.45 40.51
C PRO A 570 1.44 8.91 39.87
N TYR A 571 1.95 8.19 38.87
CA TYR A 571 3.19 8.54 38.16
C TYR A 571 3.06 9.82 37.30
N LEU A 572 1.84 10.18 36.87
CA LEU A 572 1.60 11.46 36.20
C LEU A 572 1.58 12.60 37.23
N VAL A 573 0.98 12.36 38.40
CA VAL A 573 0.85 13.35 39.47
C VAL A 573 2.19 13.65 40.13
N ASP A 574 3.05 12.64 40.33
CA ASP A 574 4.38 12.81 40.93
C ASP A 574 5.45 13.29 39.93
N GLY A 575 5.10 13.36 38.64
CA GLY A 575 5.96 13.86 37.56
C GLY A 575 7.01 12.87 37.06
N LYS A 576 7.01 11.61 37.49
CA LYS A 576 7.92 10.58 36.96
C LYS A 576 7.55 10.13 35.55
N LEU A 577 6.28 10.21 35.20
CA LEU A 577 5.76 10.06 33.85
C LEU A 577 5.30 11.43 33.36
N LYS A 578 5.87 11.94 32.27
CA LYS A 578 5.64 13.31 31.81
C LYS A 578 5.14 13.34 30.37
N LEU A 579 3.91 13.82 30.18
CA LEU A 579 3.34 14.02 28.86
C LEU A 579 4.06 15.18 28.18
N VAL A 580 4.50 14.99 26.94
CA VAL A 580 5.23 16.01 26.19
C VAL A 580 4.26 17.05 25.64
N THR A 581 4.19 18.25 26.23
CA THR A 581 3.29 19.34 25.78
C THR A 581 4.01 20.48 25.07
N GLU A 582 5.34 20.43 25.01
CA GLU A 582 6.20 21.35 24.27
C GLU A 582 7.18 20.56 23.40
N PRO A 583 7.65 21.10 22.25
CA PRO A 583 8.71 20.48 21.47
C PRO A 583 9.91 20.17 22.36
N THR A 584 10.21 18.88 22.55
CA THR A 584 11.19 18.41 23.54
C THR A 584 12.30 17.61 22.86
N PRO A 585 13.59 17.89 23.10
CA PRO A 585 14.68 17.14 22.49
C PRO A 585 14.59 15.62 22.76
N LEU A 586 14.93 14.83 21.74
CA LEU A 586 15.01 13.37 21.80
C LEU A 586 16.44 12.90 21.53
N SER A 587 17.05 12.25 22.52
CA SER A 587 18.37 11.62 22.39
C SER A 587 18.31 10.10 22.28
N ALA A 588 17.21 9.46 22.69
CA ALA A 588 17.10 8.01 22.65
C ALA A 588 17.21 7.41 21.24
N ASP A 589 17.73 6.18 21.22
CA ASP A 589 17.81 5.32 20.04
C ASP A 589 16.55 4.48 19.85
N TYR A 590 15.70 4.34 20.88
CA TYR A 590 14.53 3.48 20.85
C TYR A 590 13.25 4.23 21.22
N ILE A 591 12.18 3.97 20.46
CA ILE A 591 10.82 4.44 20.78
C ILE A 591 9.85 3.25 20.70
N PRO A 592 9.26 2.80 21.82
CA PRO A 592 8.12 1.90 21.83
C PRO A 592 6.85 2.63 21.40
N VAL A 593 6.02 1.96 20.61
CA VAL A 593 4.70 2.42 20.15
C VAL A 593 3.63 1.41 20.57
N ASN A 594 2.70 1.84 21.42
CA ASN A 594 1.59 1.02 21.89
C ASN A 594 0.35 1.21 21.00
N CYS A 595 -0.32 0.12 20.66
CA CYS A 595 -1.64 0.17 20.04
C CYS A 595 -2.56 -0.92 20.57
N LEU A 596 -3.67 -0.53 21.18
CA LEU A 596 -4.58 -1.43 21.88
C LEU A 596 -5.93 -1.47 21.14
N GLY A 597 -6.33 -2.63 20.65
CA GLY A 597 -7.66 -2.87 20.07
C GLY A 597 -8.70 -3.04 21.18
N PHE A 598 -9.88 -2.46 21.00
CA PHE A 598 -10.96 -2.57 22.01
C PHE A 598 -11.43 -4.01 22.24
N GLY A 599 -11.15 -4.94 21.31
CA GLY A 599 -11.42 -6.36 21.47
C GLY A 599 -10.37 -7.13 22.27
N GLY A 600 -9.37 -6.44 22.84
CA GLY A 600 -8.31 -7.03 23.66
C GLY A 600 -7.03 -7.41 22.90
N THR A 601 -6.93 -7.15 21.59
CA THR A 601 -5.65 -7.33 20.87
C THR A 601 -4.70 -6.18 21.20
N LEU A 602 -3.53 -6.47 21.72
CA LEU A 602 -2.50 -5.49 22.09
C LEU A 602 -1.33 -5.65 21.11
N VAL A 603 -0.80 -4.55 20.59
CA VAL A 603 0.41 -4.53 19.77
C VAL A 603 1.43 -3.60 20.41
N GLN A 604 2.68 -4.04 20.47
CA GLN A 604 3.82 -3.19 20.82
C GLN A 604 4.86 -3.25 19.70
N THR A 605 5.22 -2.08 19.19
CA THR A 605 6.21 -1.92 18.12
C THR A 605 7.40 -1.15 18.68
N LEU A 606 8.58 -1.75 18.69
CA LEU A 606 9.81 -1.07 19.07
C LEU A 606 10.50 -0.55 17.81
N LEU A 607 10.69 0.76 17.73
CA LEU A 607 11.45 1.42 16.67
C LEU A 607 12.88 1.68 17.14
N LYS A 608 13.87 1.44 16.28
CA LYS A 608 15.26 1.83 16.48
C LYS A 608 15.67 2.91 15.48
N ARG A 609 16.26 3.98 15.97
CA ARG A 609 16.79 5.12 15.21
C ARG A 609 17.81 4.68 14.16
N ASN A 610 17.79 5.33 12.99
CA ASN A 610 18.85 5.19 12.00
C ASN A 610 20.20 5.71 12.57
N PRO A 611 21.23 4.85 12.69
CA PRO A 611 22.52 5.22 13.29
C PRO A 611 23.37 6.17 12.43
N ILE A 612 23.05 6.38 11.14
CA ILE A 612 23.85 7.28 10.29
C ILE A 612 23.60 8.74 10.67
N VAL A 613 24.63 9.34 11.24
CA VAL A 613 24.80 10.79 11.29
C VAL A 613 25.16 11.26 9.88
N LYS A 614 24.39 12.20 9.31
CA LYS A 614 24.62 12.81 7.98
C LYS A 614 26.12 13.11 7.78
N LYS A 615 26.82 12.31 6.97
CA LYS A 615 28.23 12.55 6.64
C LYS A 615 28.29 13.66 5.60
N SER A 616 28.87 14.81 5.96
CA SER A 616 29.22 15.86 4.98
C SER A 616 30.46 15.47 4.16
N LYS A 617 30.48 14.31 3.51
CA LYS A 617 31.48 14.07 2.47
C LYS A 617 30.91 14.56 1.15
N SER A 618 30.81 15.88 1.02
CA SER A 618 30.46 16.47 -0.26
C SER A 618 31.52 16.07 -1.28
N ASN A 619 31.09 15.46 -2.37
CA ASN A 619 31.79 15.62 -3.64
C ASN A 619 31.93 17.13 -3.89
N ASP A 620 33.08 17.57 -4.43
CA ASP A 620 33.45 19.00 -4.60
C ASP A 620 32.21 19.90 -4.80
N PRO A 621 31.87 20.79 -3.85
CA PRO A 621 30.67 21.62 -3.91
C PRO A 621 30.68 22.62 -5.07
N THR A 622 31.80 22.71 -5.80
CA THR A 622 31.91 23.47 -7.05
C THR A 622 31.36 22.72 -8.27
N LEU A 623 31.20 21.39 -8.22
CA LEU A 623 30.65 20.62 -9.33
C LEU A 623 29.13 20.77 -9.41
N PRO A 624 28.56 21.20 -10.56
CA PRO A 624 27.12 21.18 -10.75
C PRO A 624 26.59 19.73 -10.75
N ARG A 625 25.35 19.54 -10.28
CA ARG A 625 24.62 18.28 -10.28
C ARG A 625 23.44 18.37 -11.25
N LEU A 626 23.27 17.34 -12.07
CA LEU A 626 22.09 17.17 -12.88
C LEU A 626 21.02 16.47 -12.06
N ILE A 627 19.84 17.05 -12.00
CA ILE A 627 18.66 16.48 -11.35
C ILE A 627 17.65 16.17 -12.44
N LEU A 628 17.17 14.94 -12.47
CA LEU A 628 16.12 14.50 -13.38
C LEU A 628 14.90 14.13 -12.56
N TYR A 629 13.72 14.62 -12.96
CA TYR A 629 12.49 14.26 -12.28
C TYR A 629 11.31 14.06 -13.24
N PRO A 630 10.70 12.87 -13.24
CA PRO A 630 9.48 12.58 -13.97
C PRO A 630 8.26 12.74 -13.05
N ALA A 631 7.15 13.24 -13.60
CA ALA A 631 5.87 13.34 -12.92
C ALA A 631 4.69 13.10 -13.88
N THR A 632 3.49 12.95 -13.29
CA THR A 632 2.24 12.79 -14.05
C THR A 632 1.76 14.11 -14.65
N THR A 633 2.16 15.24 -14.04
CA THR A 633 1.84 16.60 -14.48
C THR A 633 3.08 17.49 -14.54
N GLU A 634 2.97 18.61 -15.25
CA GLU A 634 4.03 19.63 -15.30
C GLU A 634 4.25 20.27 -13.92
N GLU A 635 3.17 20.52 -13.18
CA GLU A 635 3.20 21.06 -11.83
C GLU A 635 3.96 20.16 -10.86
N GLY A 636 3.86 18.82 -11.00
CA GLY A 636 4.59 17.89 -10.17
C GLY A 636 6.11 17.97 -10.37
N VAL A 637 6.57 18.22 -11.59
CA VAL A 637 8.00 18.47 -11.87
C VAL A 637 8.45 19.80 -11.26
N ASN A 638 7.68 20.86 -11.51
CA ASN A 638 7.98 22.19 -11.00
C ASN A 638 8.02 22.24 -9.48
N PHE A 639 7.10 21.54 -8.80
CA PHE A 639 7.07 21.42 -7.35
C PHE A 639 8.40 20.89 -6.78
N VAL A 640 8.98 19.85 -7.39
CA VAL A 640 10.25 19.30 -6.92
C VAL A 640 11.40 20.28 -7.15
N PHE A 641 11.42 20.98 -8.27
CA PHE A 641 12.46 21.99 -8.55
C PHE A 641 12.35 23.20 -7.64
N GLU A 642 11.14 23.69 -7.37
CA GLU A 642 10.88 24.75 -6.39
C GLU A 642 11.27 24.31 -4.98
N TYR A 643 10.96 23.06 -4.60
CA TYR A 643 11.38 22.51 -3.31
C TYR A 643 12.89 22.52 -3.17
N ILE A 644 13.63 22.09 -4.20
CA ILE A 644 15.10 22.12 -4.19
C ILE A 644 15.61 23.56 -4.09
N GLN A 645 15.03 24.49 -4.83
CA GLN A 645 15.44 25.90 -4.81
C GLN A 645 15.20 26.57 -3.44
N ASN A 646 14.12 26.19 -2.76
CA ASN A 646 13.76 26.74 -1.45
C ASN A 646 14.53 26.07 -0.28
N ASN A 647 15.26 25.00 -0.54
CA ASN A 647 16.00 24.25 0.49
C ASN A 647 17.48 24.09 0.09
N SER A 648 18.34 25.02 0.52
CA SER A 648 19.77 25.03 0.16
C SER A 648 20.59 23.91 0.80
N ASP A 649 20.10 23.34 1.90
CA ASP A 649 20.86 22.42 2.77
C ASP A 649 20.44 20.95 2.57
N LEU A 650 19.95 20.61 1.38
CA LEU A 650 19.56 19.25 1.04
C LEU A 650 20.79 18.32 0.94
N PRO A 651 20.74 17.12 1.55
CA PRO A 651 21.85 16.18 1.56
C PRO A 651 22.08 15.54 0.18
N GLU A 652 23.29 15.06 -0.11
CA GLU A 652 23.60 14.40 -1.40
C GLU A 652 22.73 13.16 -1.64
N GLU A 653 22.40 12.43 -0.56
CA GLU A 653 21.54 11.26 -0.56
C GLU A 653 20.12 11.58 -1.06
N PHE A 654 19.63 12.80 -0.82
CA PHE A 654 18.34 13.23 -1.37
C PHE A 654 18.38 13.28 -2.90
N PHE A 655 19.44 13.86 -3.47
CA PHE A 655 19.61 13.91 -4.92
C PHE A 655 19.84 12.53 -5.53
N ALA A 656 20.57 11.64 -4.83
CA ALA A 656 20.72 10.25 -5.25
C ALA A 656 19.38 9.50 -5.30
N LEU A 657 18.49 9.73 -4.34
CA LEU A 657 17.14 9.16 -4.35
C LEU A 657 16.30 9.69 -5.52
N LEU A 658 16.37 10.99 -5.81
CA LEU A 658 15.68 11.58 -6.96
C LEU A 658 16.17 10.99 -8.29
N ASP A 659 17.48 10.80 -8.44
CA ASP A 659 18.06 10.14 -9.61
C ASP A 659 17.49 8.72 -9.79
N LYS A 660 17.38 7.94 -8.71
CA LYS A 660 16.76 6.60 -8.77
C LYS A 660 15.29 6.63 -9.14
N LEU A 661 14.55 7.66 -8.75
CA LEU A 661 13.16 7.88 -9.15
C LEU A 661 13.02 8.39 -10.59
N SER A 662 14.12 8.79 -11.25
CA SER A 662 14.07 9.31 -12.61
C SER A 662 13.85 8.25 -13.69
N PHE A 663 14.12 6.98 -13.36
CA PHE A 663 14.04 5.83 -14.26
C PHE A 663 12.63 5.22 -14.30
N THR A 664 11.65 6.00 -14.75
CA THR A 664 10.28 5.52 -15.00
C THR A 664 9.99 5.42 -16.48
N GLU A 665 8.96 4.66 -16.88
CA GLU A 665 8.49 4.70 -18.26
C GLU A 665 7.67 5.98 -18.52
N PRO A 666 7.86 6.69 -19.66
CA PRO A 666 7.07 7.89 -19.96
C PRO A 666 5.56 7.63 -20.09
N LEU A 667 5.14 6.37 -20.22
CA LEU A 667 3.72 5.99 -20.24
C LEU A 667 3.00 6.39 -18.94
N TYR A 668 3.65 6.19 -17.80
CA TYR A 668 3.05 6.49 -16.49
C TYR A 668 3.35 7.93 -16.04
N LYS A 669 4.53 8.46 -16.39
CA LYS A 669 4.97 9.81 -16.05
C LYS A 669 5.45 10.55 -17.31
N PRO A 670 4.51 11.14 -18.08
CA PRO A 670 4.84 11.74 -19.37
C PRO A 670 5.60 13.05 -19.24
N PHE A 671 5.42 13.79 -18.14
CA PHE A 671 6.17 15.03 -17.92
C PHE A 671 7.54 14.70 -17.32
N ARG A 672 8.59 15.21 -17.96
CA ARG A 672 9.96 15.09 -17.47
C ARG A 672 10.59 16.46 -17.42
N GLY A 673 11.31 16.72 -16.34
CA GLY A 673 12.20 17.87 -16.28
C GLY A 673 13.61 17.48 -15.94
N TYR A 674 14.51 18.41 -16.24
CA TYR A 674 15.84 18.42 -15.66
C TYR A 674 16.15 19.78 -15.04
N ALA A 675 16.96 19.76 -13.99
CA ALA A 675 17.54 20.94 -13.37
C ALA A 675 19.06 20.78 -13.23
N LEU A 676 19.82 21.83 -13.55
CA LEU A 676 21.26 21.87 -13.24
C LEU A 676 21.47 22.69 -11.97
N CYS A 677 21.86 22.04 -10.88
CA CYS A 677 22.02 22.67 -9.58
C CYS A 677 23.49 22.83 -9.20
N GLN A 678 23.87 24.01 -8.71
CA GLN A 678 25.20 24.26 -8.14
C GLN A 678 25.03 25.07 -6.86
N LYS A 679 25.67 24.64 -5.76
CA LYS A 679 25.54 25.28 -4.44
C LYS A 679 24.08 25.53 -4.00
N GLY A 680 23.21 24.55 -4.21
CA GLY A 680 21.79 24.63 -3.82
C GLY A 680 20.94 25.59 -4.67
N LYS A 681 21.45 26.11 -5.80
CA LYS A 681 20.68 26.93 -6.74
C LYS A 681 20.52 26.21 -8.07
N SER A 682 19.27 26.12 -8.54
CA SER A 682 19.00 25.73 -9.92
C SER A 682 19.43 26.85 -10.86
N ILE A 683 20.26 26.52 -11.84
CA ILE A 683 20.80 27.47 -12.84
C ILE A 683 19.99 27.37 -14.14
N ILE A 684 19.54 26.16 -14.47
CA ILE A 684 18.77 25.87 -15.69
C ILE A 684 17.70 24.86 -15.31
N THR A 685 16.46 25.12 -15.71
CA THR A 685 15.33 24.18 -15.61
C THR A 685 14.63 24.07 -16.94
N GLU A 686 14.27 22.86 -17.33
CA GLU A 686 13.42 22.61 -18.49
C GLU A 686 12.43 21.51 -18.15
N VAL A 687 11.17 21.68 -18.56
CA VAL A 687 10.12 20.67 -18.39
C VAL A 687 9.45 20.44 -19.74
N LYS A 688 9.25 19.16 -20.09
CA LYS A 688 8.61 18.75 -21.34
C LYS A 688 7.69 17.56 -21.12
N ASN A 689 6.60 17.55 -21.87
CA ASN A 689 5.81 16.34 -22.09
C ASN A 689 6.54 15.44 -23.11
N VAL A 690 6.77 14.20 -22.73
CA VAL A 690 7.56 13.22 -23.48
C VAL A 690 6.66 12.08 -23.96
N SER A 691 6.71 11.80 -25.25
CA SER A 691 5.98 10.69 -25.85
C SER A 691 6.46 9.34 -25.30
N PRO A 692 5.56 8.37 -25.07
CA PRO A 692 5.91 7.01 -24.64
C PRO A 692 6.55 6.17 -25.76
N THR A 693 6.75 6.75 -26.95
CA THR A 693 7.36 6.05 -28.07
C THR A 693 8.82 5.72 -27.77
N ARG A 694 9.19 4.44 -27.93
CA ARG A 694 10.57 4.01 -27.81
C ARG A 694 11.42 4.73 -28.87
N ARG A 695 12.45 5.43 -28.43
CA ARG A 695 13.39 6.16 -29.30
C ARG A 695 14.68 5.36 -29.45
N GLN A 696 15.20 5.27 -30.67
CA GLN A 696 16.53 4.73 -30.92
C GLN A 696 17.57 5.77 -30.50
N ILE A 697 18.62 5.32 -29.82
CA ILE A 697 19.75 6.17 -29.43
C ILE A 697 20.85 5.98 -30.47
N TRP A 698 21.30 7.08 -31.07
CA TRP A 698 22.36 7.10 -32.09
C TRP A 698 23.58 7.80 -31.52
N PHE A 699 24.74 7.13 -31.58
CA PHE A 699 26.02 7.71 -31.17
C PHE A 699 26.74 8.19 -32.43
N ILE A 700 27.12 9.47 -32.45
CA ILE A 700 27.80 10.10 -33.59
C ILE A 700 29.17 10.56 -33.11
N ALA A 701 30.22 9.82 -33.49
CA ALA A 701 31.61 10.20 -33.21
C ALA A 701 32.12 11.10 -34.34
N ASN A 702 32.37 12.38 -34.03
CA ASN A 702 32.82 13.36 -35.01
C ASN A 702 34.32 13.18 -35.30
N GLY A 703 34.74 13.54 -36.52
CA GLY A 703 36.14 13.42 -36.92
C GLY A 703 36.97 14.66 -36.63
N MET A 704 38.03 14.80 -37.43
CA MET A 704 38.89 15.98 -37.48
C MET A 704 38.09 17.28 -37.66
N GLY A 705 38.55 18.35 -37.03
CA GLY A 705 37.87 19.65 -36.99
C GLY A 705 37.02 19.90 -35.73
N SER A 706 36.95 18.92 -34.83
CA SER A 706 36.25 19.01 -33.53
C SER A 706 37.17 19.37 -32.36
N GLN A 707 38.49 19.40 -32.56
CA GLN A 707 39.47 19.72 -31.53
C GLN A 707 39.51 21.22 -31.22
N TRP A 708 39.82 21.56 -29.96
CA TRP A 708 40.07 22.94 -29.51
C TRP A 708 40.97 22.95 -28.27
N LYS A 709 41.65 24.08 -28.02
CA LYS A 709 42.56 24.23 -26.87
C LYS A 709 41.81 24.15 -25.54
N GLY A 710 42.19 23.21 -24.67
CA GLY A 710 41.54 23.02 -23.37
C GLY A 710 40.37 22.03 -23.39
N MET A 711 40.13 21.33 -24.51
CA MET A 711 39.08 20.33 -24.58
C MET A 711 39.23 19.26 -23.49
N GLY A 712 38.11 18.87 -22.88
CA GLY A 712 38.07 17.88 -21.80
C GLY A 712 38.65 18.33 -20.45
N VAL A 713 39.39 19.45 -20.36
CA VAL A 713 40.05 19.88 -19.11
C VAL A 713 39.05 20.13 -17.98
N GLU A 714 37.95 20.84 -18.24
CA GLU A 714 36.90 21.04 -17.24
C GLU A 714 36.21 19.72 -16.82
N HIS A 715 36.10 18.76 -17.74
CA HIS A 715 35.48 17.46 -17.48
C HIS A 715 36.35 16.56 -16.60
N MET A 716 37.65 16.86 -16.45
CA MET A 716 38.54 16.16 -15.50
C MET A 716 38.10 16.30 -14.04
N LYS A 717 37.19 17.23 -13.73
CA LYS A 717 36.56 17.30 -12.40
C LYS A 717 35.57 16.15 -12.16
N ILE A 718 35.10 15.49 -13.21
CA ILE A 718 34.21 14.32 -13.14
C ILE A 718 35.07 13.05 -13.07
N GLY A 719 35.01 12.33 -11.96
CA GLY A 719 35.89 11.17 -11.68
C GLY A 719 35.92 10.14 -12.81
N VAL A 720 34.76 9.71 -13.31
CA VAL A 720 34.66 8.70 -14.39
C VAL A 720 35.35 9.16 -15.68
N PHE A 721 35.24 10.45 -16.02
CA PHE A 721 35.93 11.01 -17.17
C PHE A 721 37.44 11.06 -16.93
N ALA A 722 37.86 11.58 -15.77
CA ALA A 722 39.26 11.69 -15.39
C ALA A 722 39.98 10.34 -15.39
N GLU A 723 39.35 9.30 -14.86
CA GLU A 723 39.86 7.93 -14.88
C GLU A 723 40.01 7.39 -16.31
N SER A 724 39.05 7.67 -17.19
CA SER A 724 39.15 7.26 -18.59
C SER A 724 40.32 7.94 -19.29
N MET A 725 40.48 9.25 -19.07
CA MET A 725 41.61 10.03 -19.61
C MET A 725 42.94 9.54 -19.05
N GLN A 726 42.99 9.17 -17.77
CA GLN A 726 44.18 8.62 -17.12
C GLN A 726 44.58 7.27 -17.74
N ARG A 727 43.62 6.37 -17.98
CA ARG A 727 43.88 5.10 -18.69
C ARG A 727 44.46 5.35 -20.08
N SER A 728 43.89 6.29 -20.84
CA SER A 728 44.41 6.67 -22.16
C SER A 728 45.83 7.23 -22.08
N SER A 729 46.10 8.10 -21.09
CA SER A 729 47.43 8.67 -20.84
C SER A 729 48.49 7.60 -20.54
N GLU A 730 48.16 6.61 -19.70
CA GLU A 730 49.07 5.51 -19.34
C GLU A 730 49.48 4.65 -20.53
N ILE A 731 48.58 4.44 -21.48
CA ILE A 731 48.88 3.75 -22.74
C ILE A 731 49.80 4.60 -23.61
N LEU A 732 49.48 5.88 -23.78
CA LEU A 732 50.18 6.80 -24.67
C LEU A 732 51.60 7.16 -24.20
N LYS A 733 51.84 7.17 -22.88
CA LYS A 733 53.18 7.40 -22.29
C LYS A 733 54.24 6.42 -22.82
N ARG A 734 53.85 5.18 -23.14
CA ARG A 734 54.77 4.17 -23.70
C ARG A 734 55.29 4.53 -25.09
N TYR A 735 54.59 5.42 -25.78
CA TYR A 735 54.93 5.91 -27.11
C TYR A 735 55.50 7.33 -27.08
N GLY A 736 55.83 7.86 -25.89
CA GLY A 736 56.37 9.22 -25.75
C GLY A 736 55.34 10.33 -25.99
N VAL A 737 54.03 10.03 -25.87
CA VAL A 737 52.94 10.99 -26.06
C VAL A 737 52.35 11.39 -24.71
N ASP A 738 52.43 12.69 -24.37
CA ASP A 738 51.74 13.24 -23.19
C ASP A 738 50.35 13.75 -23.57
N LEU A 739 49.33 13.01 -23.17
CA LEU A 739 47.93 13.35 -23.42
C LEU A 739 47.51 14.66 -22.73
N PHE A 740 47.99 14.93 -21.50
CA PHE A 740 47.55 16.10 -20.76
C PHE A 740 48.21 17.39 -21.26
N GLU A 741 49.43 17.28 -21.81
CA GLU A 741 50.06 18.37 -22.57
C GLU A 741 49.24 18.71 -23.82
N ILE A 742 48.81 17.70 -24.59
CA ILE A 742 47.98 17.87 -25.79
C ILE A 742 46.68 18.62 -25.46
N LEU A 743 46.03 18.29 -24.34
CA LEU A 743 44.75 18.90 -23.96
C LEU A 743 44.89 20.31 -23.39
N LYS A 744 45.94 20.61 -22.59
CA LYS A 744 46.18 21.95 -22.02
C LYS A 744 46.60 22.97 -23.07
N GLY A 745 47.33 22.53 -24.11
CA GLY A 745 47.72 23.36 -25.24
C GLY A 745 48.73 24.46 -24.87
N ASP A 746 49.72 24.15 -24.04
CA ASP A 746 50.76 25.08 -23.58
C ASP A 746 51.89 25.35 -24.60
N ASP A 747 51.76 24.87 -25.84
CA ASP A 747 52.72 25.25 -26.88
C ASP A 747 52.51 26.72 -27.30
N LYS A 748 53.57 27.51 -27.13
CA LYS A 748 53.71 28.91 -27.62
C LYS A 748 53.59 29.02 -29.14
N ASP A 749 53.54 27.91 -29.85
CA ASP A 749 53.28 27.85 -31.27
C ASP A 749 51.87 27.28 -31.53
N SER A 750 51.16 27.97 -32.40
CA SER A 750 49.91 27.59 -33.08
C SER A 750 49.93 26.22 -33.84
N GLN A 751 50.79 25.28 -33.44
CA GLN A 751 51.02 23.98 -34.08
C GLN A 751 50.13 22.83 -33.56
N ASN A 752 49.53 22.91 -32.37
CA ASN A 752 48.67 21.81 -31.88
C ASN A 752 47.40 21.59 -32.72
N GLU A 753 46.85 22.65 -33.33
CA GLU A 753 45.73 22.52 -34.29
C GLU A 753 46.19 22.04 -35.68
N ARG A 754 47.48 22.21 -36.02
CA ARG A 754 48.06 21.82 -37.31
C ARG A 754 48.72 20.44 -37.29
N ASN A 755 49.02 19.91 -36.10
CA ASN A 755 49.55 18.55 -35.93
C ASN A 755 48.39 17.55 -35.90
N VAL A 756 48.16 16.93 -37.05
CA VAL A 756 47.10 15.95 -37.29
C VAL A 756 47.14 14.81 -36.28
N THR A 757 48.32 14.31 -35.92
CA THR A 757 48.48 13.20 -34.96
C THR A 757 48.05 13.61 -33.55
N ARG A 758 48.46 14.79 -33.07
CA ARG A 758 48.04 15.30 -31.75
C ARG A 758 46.53 15.54 -31.70
N SER A 759 45.96 16.08 -32.77
CA SER A 759 44.51 16.28 -32.89
C SER A 759 43.75 14.95 -32.87
N PHE A 760 44.21 13.93 -33.61
CA PHE A 760 43.61 12.59 -33.57
C PHE A 760 43.65 11.98 -32.17
N VAL A 761 44.81 12.02 -31.50
CA VAL A 761 44.97 11.46 -30.15
C VAL A 761 44.05 12.17 -29.16
N GLY A 762 43.98 13.49 -29.20
CA GLY A 762 43.11 14.26 -28.32
C GLY A 762 41.62 13.98 -28.55
N ILE A 763 41.17 13.97 -29.81
CA ILE A 763 39.76 13.70 -30.16
C ILE A 763 39.39 12.29 -29.71
N CYS A 764 40.17 11.28 -30.07
CA CYS A 764 39.90 9.88 -29.72
C CYS A 764 39.97 9.59 -28.22
N ALA A 765 40.71 10.39 -27.45
CA ALA A 765 40.77 10.22 -26.00
C ALA A 765 39.56 10.84 -25.29
N VAL A 766 39.06 11.98 -25.80
CA VAL A 766 37.91 12.70 -25.23
C VAL A 766 36.58 12.05 -25.60
N GLN A 767 36.48 11.52 -26.82
CA GLN A 767 35.37 10.66 -27.27
C GLN A 767 35.41 9.31 -26.57
#